data_AF-A0A8T5DVR7-F1
#
_entry.id   AF-A0A8T5DVR7-F1
#
_cell.length_a   1.000
_cell.length_b   1.000
_cell.length_c   1.000
_cell.angle_alpha   90.00
_cell.angle_beta   90.00
_cell.angle_gamma   90.00
#
_symmetry.space_group_name_H-M   'P 1'
#
loop_
_entity.id
_entity.type
_entity.pdbx_description
1 polymer ?
#
loop_
_entity_poly.entity_id
_entity_poly.type
_entity_poly.pdbx_seq_one_letter_code
_entity_poly.pdbx_strand_id
1 'polypeptide(L)'
;MRRSQSTLLTTVAVVVSLLFMSQFPVISPVSNVHPDTTNFEKPPTTDSDGDGIPDVHENIFSEWVNFTAVDGRDVVMPGMDKDDASDAFVDNDKDGLNATEEYCWPYPAICTDPGFSRGLTGVVDGEGVRSYLDPRSSDTDGDGMPDGYEAYMCLRIGGYDSISQRYDCDSFDPLNASDMYEDPDDDGFDVNRDGILSPTEWYTSSEEYLFGSPENHTTELDGLWCIATLPEGSILTNWPYIPTGSNATFQNLLSACATDSSTEIGEDMWLGTDPLLEDSDRYNWDGYLLRNIYPSFGDGIPDGWEVHFGLDPLNRSSALFDGDDDGWDSNRDGVLSPDVSRTPTALKLGEQLSNLEEYQIYQDDGNNVIAGLKSVVYDSTEDSTLHQYPITFGVSNEPFSVLNHDVRDIEVAGKIVYITTKYGLTIFDYETNSSVDIWMPQGVELFDSELVYEEDELYALAFASSVGLGVASLQLDGFTDSLSTWDWSQTESINSITTLQISSSNSHIIGLGDNGTGNVFEISSSGLIEIVHSLGEGISNSLSQANTSVNDIEHGLMGGDLTLFVATDVGLMLVKTDSGRDSTTPEWRVFFSEEDVGIDISINELRILSSGSAANPAEIRDILLDGPSPSNPQVLWFGT
;
A
#
# COMPACT_ATOMS: atom_id res chain seq x y z
N MET A 1 21.84 6.42 -47.39
CA MET A 1 20.86 5.99 -46.37
C MET A 1 20.31 4.56 -46.54
N ARG A 2 20.45 3.85 -47.67
CA ARG A 2 19.90 2.48 -47.82
C ARG A 2 20.80 1.31 -47.45
N ARG A 3 22.05 1.54 -47.03
CA ARG A 3 22.99 0.46 -46.61
C ARG A 3 23.06 0.22 -45.10
N SER A 4 22.73 1.21 -44.27
CA SER A 4 22.87 1.06 -42.80
C SER A 4 21.64 0.39 -42.16
N GLN A 5 20.45 0.52 -42.74
CA GLN A 5 19.25 -0.16 -42.22
C GLN A 5 19.27 -1.67 -42.47
N SER A 6 19.87 -2.15 -43.57
CA SER A 6 19.98 -3.59 -43.82
C SER A 6 20.91 -4.28 -42.83
N THR A 7 22.00 -3.61 -42.41
CA THR A 7 22.92 -4.14 -41.41
C THR A 7 22.28 -4.18 -40.03
N LEU A 8 21.54 -3.13 -39.65
CA LEU A 8 20.82 -3.09 -38.37
C LEU A 8 19.78 -4.22 -38.28
N LEU A 9 19.00 -4.43 -39.34
CA LEU A 9 18.00 -5.51 -39.42
C LEU A 9 18.63 -6.91 -39.39
N THR A 10 19.82 -7.09 -39.95
CA THR A 10 20.52 -8.39 -39.87
C THR A 10 21.13 -8.62 -38.49
N THR A 11 21.67 -7.60 -37.83
CA THR A 11 22.12 -7.73 -36.44
C THR A 11 20.97 -7.98 -35.47
N VAL A 12 19.82 -7.29 -35.63
CA VAL A 12 18.63 -7.55 -34.80
C VAL A 12 18.09 -8.94 -35.06
N ALA A 13 18.03 -9.40 -36.33
CA ALA A 13 17.60 -10.77 -36.62
C ALA A 13 18.56 -11.83 -36.04
N VAL A 14 19.87 -11.58 -36.02
CA VAL A 14 20.86 -12.50 -35.43
C VAL A 14 20.80 -12.50 -33.91
N VAL A 15 20.61 -11.34 -33.27
CA VAL A 15 20.46 -11.24 -31.81
C VAL A 15 19.14 -11.86 -31.35
N VAL A 16 18.05 -11.63 -32.08
CA VAL A 16 16.76 -12.31 -31.82
C VAL A 16 16.87 -13.81 -32.09
N SER A 17 17.61 -14.25 -33.12
CA SER A 17 17.83 -15.68 -33.35
C SER A 17 18.73 -16.34 -32.28
N LEU A 18 19.67 -15.58 -31.68
CA LEU A 18 20.49 -16.06 -30.56
C LEU A 18 19.69 -16.12 -29.25
N LEU A 19 18.77 -15.19 -29.02
CA LEU A 19 17.80 -15.22 -27.91
C LEU A 19 16.81 -16.40 -28.05
N PHE A 20 16.38 -16.74 -29.26
CA PHE A 20 15.55 -17.94 -29.49
C PHE A 20 16.34 -19.25 -29.48
N MET A 21 17.67 -19.24 -29.64
CA MET A 21 18.49 -20.45 -29.52
C MET A 21 18.86 -20.83 -28.09
N SER A 22 18.60 -19.94 -27.10
CA SER A 22 18.81 -20.25 -25.67
C SER A 22 17.57 -20.78 -24.95
N GLN A 23 16.51 -21.14 -25.68
CA GLN A 23 15.26 -21.66 -25.12
C GLN A 23 14.77 -22.96 -25.81
N PHE A 24 15.66 -23.71 -26.47
CA PHE A 24 15.31 -25.05 -26.92
C PHE A 24 15.81 -26.08 -25.90
N PRO A 25 14.96 -27.01 -25.40
CA PRO A 25 15.45 -28.14 -24.63
C PRO A 25 16.40 -28.99 -25.48
N VAL A 26 17.42 -29.56 -24.83
CA VAL A 26 18.42 -30.41 -25.48
C VAL A 26 17.76 -31.69 -25.98
N ILE A 27 17.48 -31.75 -27.28
CA ILE A 27 16.97 -32.97 -27.92
C ILE A 27 18.17 -33.90 -28.12
N SER A 28 18.20 -35.05 -27.44
CA SER A 28 19.16 -36.13 -27.74
C SER A 28 18.78 -36.78 -29.07
N PRO A 29 19.55 -36.60 -30.17
CA PRO A 29 19.25 -37.25 -31.42
C PRO A 29 19.80 -38.68 -31.37
N VAL A 30 18.94 -39.68 -31.62
CA VAL A 30 19.40 -41.06 -31.80
C VAL A 30 20.19 -41.13 -33.11
N SER A 31 21.50 -41.40 -33.03
CA SER A 31 22.43 -41.34 -34.18
C SER A 31 22.11 -42.31 -35.32
N ASN A 32 21.34 -43.38 -35.10
CA ASN A 32 20.96 -44.32 -36.17
C ASN A 32 19.83 -45.26 -35.73
N VAL A 33 18.93 -45.60 -36.66
CA VAL A 33 17.83 -46.58 -36.47
C VAL A 33 18.19 -48.00 -36.93
N HIS A 34 19.41 -48.22 -37.43
CA HIS A 34 19.89 -49.53 -37.86
C HIS A 34 21.03 -50.04 -36.94
N PRO A 35 20.86 -51.20 -36.28
CA PRO A 35 21.86 -51.75 -35.34
C PRO A 35 23.15 -52.22 -36.01
N ASP A 36 23.18 -52.30 -37.35
CA ASP A 36 24.32 -52.80 -38.12
C ASP A 36 25.33 -51.69 -38.47
N THR A 37 24.99 -50.41 -38.19
CA THR A 37 25.80 -49.23 -38.52
C THR A 37 26.28 -48.45 -37.30
N THR A 38 26.17 -49.03 -36.10
CA THR A 38 26.69 -48.43 -34.86
C THR A 38 28.20 -48.67 -34.74
N ASN A 39 28.95 -47.66 -34.32
CA ASN A 39 30.29 -47.88 -33.79
C ASN A 39 30.12 -48.78 -32.57
N PHE A 40 30.85 -49.89 -32.50
CA PHE A 40 30.83 -50.87 -31.40
C PHE A 40 31.30 -50.30 -30.03
N GLU A 41 31.15 -49.00 -29.80
CA GLU A 41 31.18 -48.41 -28.48
C GLU A 41 30.07 -49.04 -27.64
N LYS A 42 30.33 -49.23 -26.34
CA LYS A 42 29.28 -49.66 -25.42
C LYS A 42 28.09 -48.71 -25.61
N PRO A 43 26.84 -49.21 -25.50
CA PRO A 43 25.69 -48.32 -25.34
C PRO A 43 26.05 -47.28 -24.27
N PRO A 44 25.71 -45.99 -24.46
CA PRO A 44 25.89 -45.01 -23.40
C PRO A 44 25.38 -45.63 -22.11
N THR A 45 26.21 -45.65 -21.08
CA THR A 45 25.72 -45.93 -19.73
C THR A 45 24.60 -44.94 -19.50
N THR A 46 23.41 -45.48 -19.24
CA THR A 46 22.22 -44.64 -19.05
C THR A 46 22.25 -43.97 -17.68
N ASP A 47 23.06 -44.53 -16.78
CA ASP A 47 23.31 -44.18 -15.39
C ASP A 47 24.72 -44.75 -15.12
N SER A 48 25.71 -43.87 -14.91
CA SER A 48 27.15 -44.16 -14.92
C SER A 48 27.69 -44.55 -13.56
N ASP A 49 27.14 -44.01 -12.47
CA ASP A 49 27.54 -44.25 -11.09
C ASP A 49 26.56 -45.16 -10.32
N GLY A 50 25.38 -45.43 -10.89
CA GLY A 50 24.42 -46.45 -10.45
C GLY A 50 23.47 -45.98 -9.35
N ASP A 51 23.22 -44.69 -9.24
CA ASP A 51 22.34 -44.07 -8.23
C ASP A 51 20.84 -44.16 -8.60
N GLY A 52 20.52 -44.44 -9.87
CA GLY A 52 19.16 -44.53 -10.40
C GLY A 52 18.68 -43.28 -11.14
N ILE A 53 19.45 -42.18 -11.12
CA ILE A 53 19.23 -40.98 -11.92
C ILE A 53 19.98 -41.15 -13.25
N PRO A 54 19.33 -40.89 -14.41
CA PRO A 54 20.03 -41.03 -15.68
C PRO A 54 21.04 -39.92 -15.92
N ASP A 55 22.21 -40.24 -16.50
CA ASP A 55 23.23 -39.27 -16.94
C ASP A 55 22.65 -38.10 -17.74
N VAL A 56 21.57 -38.34 -18.51
CA VAL A 56 20.93 -37.29 -19.31
C VAL A 56 20.26 -36.21 -18.47
N HIS A 57 19.72 -36.55 -17.30
CA HIS A 57 19.11 -35.61 -16.36
C HIS A 57 20.20 -34.87 -15.59
N GLU A 58 21.21 -35.57 -15.09
CA GLU A 58 22.34 -34.97 -14.39
C GLU A 58 23.10 -33.98 -15.27
N ASN A 59 23.26 -34.29 -16.56
CA ASN A 59 23.86 -33.36 -17.51
C ASN A 59 23.04 -32.07 -17.70
N ILE A 60 21.71 -32.10 -17.54
CA ILE A 60 20.86 -30.90 -17.61
C ILE A 60 21.20 -29.96 -16.45
N PHE A 61 21.38 -30.51 -15.24
CA PHE A 61 21.62 -29.74 -14.01
C PHE A 61 23.09 -29.78 -13.54
N SER A 62 24.04 -30.08 -14.44
CA SER A 62 25.46 -30.24 -14.11
C SER A 62 26.22 -28.92 -13.86
N GLU A 63 25.64 -27.79 -14.27
CA GLU A 63 26.27 -26.49 -14.10
C GLU A 63 26.14 -26.00 -12.64
N TRP A 64 27.22 -25.40 -12.14
CA TRP A 64 27.22 -24.77 -10.81
C TRP A 64 26.41 -23.48 -10.84
N VAL A 65 25.59 -23.27 -9.82
CA VAL A 65 24.91 -22.00 -9.60
C VAL A 65 25.83 -21.13 -8.74
N ASN A 66 26.27 -20.00 -9.29
CA ASN A 66 27.15 -19.06 -8.61
C ASN A 66 26.76 -17.62 -8.93
N PHE A 67 26.22 -16.92 -7.94
CA PHE A 67 25.86 -15.51 -8.04
C PHE A 67 25.94 -14.83 -6.66
N THR A 68 25.94 -13.50 -6.67
CA THR A 68 25.81 -12.71 -5.44
C THR A 68 24.37 -12.19 -5.36
N ALA A 69 23.67 -12.52 -4.29
CA ALA A 69 22.30 -12.09 -4.01
C ALA A 69 22.23 -10.56 -3.79
N VAL A 70 21.02 -10.00 -3.85
CA VAL A 70 20.76 -8.55 -3.74
C VAL A 70 21.23 -7.99 -2.39
N ASP A 71 21.19 -8.81 -1.35
CA ASP A 71 21.66 -8.51 0.01
C ASP A 71 23.20 -8.63 0.19
N GLY A 72 23.92 -9.06 -0.84
CA GLY A 72 25.38 -9.21 -0.85
C GLY A 72 25.90 -10.57 -0.38
N ARG A 73 25.04 -11.57 -0.16
CA ARG A 73 25.46 -12.96 0.10
C ARG A 73 25.95 -13.63 -1.18
N ASP A 74 27.06 -14.36 -1.10
CA ASP A 74 27.53 -15.19 -2.21
C ASP A 74 26.84 -16.56 -2.14
N VAL A 75 26.10 -16.91 -3.19
CA VAL A 75 25.40 -18.18 -3.34
C VAL A 75 26.23 -19.08 -4.23
N VAL A 76 26.61 -20.26 -3.72
CA VAL A 76 27.40 -21.24 -4.47
C VAL A 76 26.80 -22.62 -4.23
N MET A 77 26.11 -23.15 -5.23
CA MET A 77 25.50 -24.48 -5.19
C MET A 77 26.11 -25.36 -6.28
N PRO A 78 26.61 -26.56 -5.92
CA PRO A 78 27.11 -27.50 -6.91
C PRO A 78 25.97 -28.00 -7.79
N GLY A 79 26.23 -28.20 -9.08
CA GLY A 79 25.32 -28.96 -9.95
C GLY A 79 25.51 -30.47 -9.77
N MET A 80 24.63 -31.24 -10.40
CA MET A 80 24.68 -32.71 -10.39
C MET A 80 25.92 -33.27 -11.09
N ASP A 81 26.43 -34.41 -10.61
CA ASP A 81 27.62 -35.09 -11.13
C ASP A 81 27.35 -36.57 -11.40
N LYS A 82 27.16 -36.89 -12.69
CA LYS A 82 27.01 -38.23 -13.28
C LYS A 82 28.11 -39.27 -12.99
N ASP A 83 29.11 -38.94 -12.19
CA ASP A 83 30.15 -39.85 -11.74
C ASP A 83 30.18 -39.99 -10.20
N ASP A 84 29.29 -39.33 -9.45
CA ASP A 84 29.19 -39.30 -7.98
C ASP A 84 27.77 -39.57 -7.44
N ALA A 85 27.43 -40.86 -7.35
CA ALA A 85 26.16 -41.38 -6.82
C ALA A 85 25.71 -40.89 -5.41
N SER A 86 26.51 -40.09 -4.70
CA SER A 86 26.11 -39.51 -3.42
C SER A 86 25.29 -38.25 -3.56
N ASP A 87 25.37 -37.53 -4.68
CA ASP A 87 24.62 -36.29 -4.94
C ASP A 87 23.11 -36.53 -5.05
N ALA A 88 22.68 -37.70 -5.50
CA ALA A 88 21.30 -38.17 -5.58
C ALA A 88 20.49 -38.04 -4.28
N PHE A 89 21.18 -38.08 -3.13
CA PHE A 89 20.58 -38.06 -1.79
C PHE A 89 20.79 -36.74 -1.05
N VAL A 90 21.37 -35.74 -1.72
CA VAL A 90 21.61 -34.42 -1.15
C VAL A 90 20.49 -33.48 -1.58
N ASP A 91 20.08 -32.68 -0.61
CA ASP A 91 19.20 -31.53 -0.77
C ASP A 91 20.11 -30.29 -0.73
N ASN A 92 20.42 -29.71 -1.90
CA ASN A 92 21.43 -28.67 -2.05
C ASN A 92 20.86 -27.25 -1.86
N ASP A 93 19.61 -27.07 -2.27
CA ASP A 93 18.83 -25.83 -2.27
C ASP A 93 17.89 -25.69 -1.06
N LYS A 94 17.74 -26.75 -0.25
CA LYS A 94 17.05 -26.76 1.05
C LYS A 94 15.56 -26.54 0.95
N ASP A 95 14.94 -27.04 -0.11
CA ASP A 95 13.49 -27.10 -0.27
C ASP A 95 12.89 -28.32 0.48
N GLY A 96 13.72 -29.24 0.96
CA GLY A 96 13.30 -30.45 1.65
C GLY A 96 12.96 -31.63 0.74
N LEU A 97 13.30 -31.55 -0.55
CA LEU A 97 13.42 -32.66 -1.48
C LEU A 97 14.91 -32.92 -1.76
N ASN A 98 15.27 -34.17 -2.02
CA ASN A 98 16.60 -34.46 -2.58
C ASN A 98 16.52 -34.64 -4.10
N ALA A 99 17.68 -34.62 -4.74
CA ALA A 99 17.78 -34.75 -6.20
C ALA A 99 17.05 -35.98 -6.79
N THR A 100 16.95 -37.10 -6.04
CA THR A 100 16.15 -38.26 -6.47
C THR A 100 14.64 -37.99 -6.43
N GLU A 101 14.16 -37.34 -5.36
CA GLU A 101 12.75 -36.94 -5.20
C GLU A 101 12.33 -35.97 -6.30
N GLU A 102 13.18 -34.99 -6.59
CA GLU A 102 12.99 -34.01 -7.67
C GLU A 102 13.00 -34.64 -9.06
N TYR A 103 13.98 -35.50 -9.34
CA TYR A 103 14.01 -36.28 -10.57
C TYR A 103 12.75 -37.13 -10.74
N CYS A 104 12.26 -37.72 -9.65
CA CYS A 104 11.10 -38.60 -9.65
C CYS A 104 9.76 -37.86 -9.79
N TRP A 105 9.70 -36.56 -9.49
CA TRP A 105 8.46 -35.77 -9.53
C TRP A 105 7.70 -35.98 -10.85
N PRO A 106 6.37 -36.23 -10.84
CA PRO A 106 5.43 -36.24 -9.71
C PRO A 106 5.21 -37.65 -9.10
N TYR A 107 6.22 -38.51 -9.12
CA TYR A 107 6.19 -39.82 -8.49
C TYR A 107 7.07 -39.82 -7.22
N PRO A 108 6.79 -40.66 -6.22
CA PRO A 108 7.68 -40.79 -5.06
C PRO A 108 9.07 -41.31 -5.46
N ALA A 109 10.08 -41.09 -4.61
CA ALA A 109 11.47 -41.49 -4.82
C ALA A 109 11.69 -42.96 -5.23
N ILE A 110 10.75 -43.86 -4.91
CA ILE A 110 10.74 -45.26 -5.37
C ILE A 110 10.58 -45.40 -6.90
N CYS A 111 10.49 -44.32 -7.67
CA CYS A 111 10.40 -44.35 -9.12
C CYS A 111 11.64 -45.01 -9.77
N THR A 112 12.77 -44.96 -9.08
CA THR A 112 14.04 -45.61 -9.48
C THR A 112 14.07 -47.12 -9.17
N ASP A 113 13.14 -47.64 -8.35
CA ASP A 113 13.14 -49.04 -7.92
C ASP A 113 12.84 -50.05 -9.06
N PRO A 114 13.48 -51.23 -9.05
CA PRO A 114 13.19 -52.30 -9.99
C PRO A 114 11.77 -52.88 -9.81
N GLY A 115 10.81 -52.40 -10.60
CA GLY A 115 9.45 -52.93 -10.63
C GLY A 115 8.34 -51.90 -10.45
N PHE A 116 8.68 -50.62 -10.30
CA PHE A 116 7.72 -49.52 -10.33
C PHE A 116 6.94 -49.53 -11.65
N SER A 117 5.60 -49.44 -11.59
CA SER A 117 4.73 -49.37 -12.77
C SER A 117 4.89 -47.99 -13.43
N ARG A 118 5.87 -47.89 -14.34
CA ARG A 118 6.40 -46.62 -14.86
C ARG A 118 5.39 -45.79 -15.68
N GLY A 119 5.25 -44.52 -15.30
CA GLY A 119 5.17 -43.41 -16.25
C GLY A 119 6.57 -42.85 -16.57
N LEU A 120 6.66 -41.80 -17.38
CA LEU A 120 7.91 -41.04 -17.55
C LEU A 120 7.93 -39.94 -16.48
N THR A 121 9.03 -39.80 -15.73
CA THR A 121 9.22 -38.76 -14.70
C THR A 121 9.28 -37.36 -15.32
N GLY A 122 8.96 -36.32 -14.58
CA GLY A 122 8.72 -34.97 -15.08
C GLY A 122 7.31 -34.79 -15.63
N VAL A 123 6.82 -33.56 -15.62
CA VAL A 123 5.50 -33.18 -16.14
C VAL A 123 5.65 -32.73 -17.59
N VAL A 124 4.72 -33.13 -18.46
CA VAL A 124 4.74 -32.73 -19.88
C VAL A 124 3.71 -31.63 -20.09
N ASP A 125 4.16 -30.50 -20.61
CA ASP A 125 3.29 -29.39 -20.95
C ASP A 125 2.42 -29.65 -22.19
N GLY A 126 1.54 -28.70 -22.52
CA GLY A 126 0.70 -28.77 -23.72
C GLY A 126 1.46 -28.76 -25.05
N GLU A 127 2.75 -28.40 -25.04
CA GLU A 127 3.64 -28.35 -26.21
C GLU A 127 4.49 -29.63 -26.36
N GLY A 128 4.44 -30.53 -25.38
CA GLY A 128 5.19 -31.79 -25.36
C GLY A 128 6.60 -31.66 -24.80
N VAL A 129 6.94 -30.53 -24.17
CA VAL A 129 8.17 -30.32 -23.41
C VAL A 129 8.01 -30.91 -22.02
N ARG A 130 9.08 -31.51 -21.50
CA ARG A 130 9.09 -32.15 -20.20
C ARG A 130 9.87 -31.28 -19.21
N SER A 131 9.20 -30.87 -18.14
CA SER A 131 9.76 -30.10 -17.04
C SER A 131 10.04 -31.03 -15.86
N TYR A 132 11.07 -30.69 -15.09
CA TYR A 132 11.48 -31.34 -13.85
C TYR A 132 11.68 -30.25 -12.81
N LEU A 133 11.61 -30.62 -11.53
CA LEU A 133 12.15 -29.79 -10.45
C LEU A 133 13.66 -29.64 -10.65
N ASP A 134 14.22 -28.46 -10.33
CA ASP A 134 15.65 -28.16 -10.47
C ASP A 134 16.35 -28.33 -9.12
N PRO A 135 17.24 -29.33 -8.93
CA PRO A 135 17.96 -29.62 -7.67
C PRO A 135 18.94 -28.57 -7.14
N ARG A 136 18.81 -27.36 -7.67
CA ARG A 136 19.65 -26.20 -7.42
C ARG A 136 18.78 -24.94 -7.26
N SER A 137 17.45 -25.09 -7.21
CA SER A 137 16.47 -24.02 -7.08
C SER A 137 15.39 -24.47 -6.10
N SER A 138 15.33 -23.83 -4.93
CA SER A 138 14.38 -24.26 -3.91
C SER A 138 12.91 -24.08 -4.30
N ASP A 139 12.65 -23.19 -5.25
CA ASP A 139 11.35 -22.83 -5.79
C ASP A 139 11.54 -22.85 -7.31
N THR A 140 11.10 -23.93 -7.95
CA THR A 140 11.39 -24.22 -9.36
C THR A 140 10.61 -23.31 -10.30
N ASP A 141 9.37 -22.96 -9.95
CA ASP A 141 8.48 -22.19 -10.79
C ASP A 141 8.43 -20.70 -10.43
N GLY A 142 9.02 -20.33 -9.30
CA GLY A 142 9.33 -18.95 -8.87
C GLY A 142 8.14 -18.26 -8.25
N ASP A 143 7.34 -19.00 -7.50
CA ASP A 143 6.05 -18.56 -6.99
C ASP A 143 6.07 -18.08 -5.52
N GLY A 144 7.20 -18.26 -4.84
CA GLY A 144 7.44 -17.89 -3.45
C GLY A 144 7.29 -19.04 -2.46
N MET A 145 6.81 -20.21 -2.89
CA MET A 145 6.73 -21.44 -2.11
C MET A 145 7.80 -22.44 -2.55
N PRO A 146 8.49 -23.14 -1.61
CA PRO A 146 9.44 -24.17 -2.01
C PRO A 146 8.77 -25.45 -2.50
N ASP A 147 9.43 -26.15 -3.44
CA ASP A 147 8.90 -27.37 -4.05
C ASP A 147 8.55 -28.44 -2.99
N GLY A 148 9.39 -28.61 -1.97
CA GLY A 148 9.13 -29.57 -0.88
C GLY A 148 8.01 -29.15 0.07
N TYR A 149 7.76 -27.84 0.24
CA TYR A 149 6.60 -27.33 0.99
C TYR A 149 5.30 -27.62 0.21
N GLU A 150 5.29 -27.31 -1.07
CA GLU A 150 4.16 -27.54 -1.95
C GLU A 150 3.84 -29.03 -2.09
N ALA A 151 4.86 -29.89 -2.26
CA ALA A 151 4.69 -31.34 -2.27
C ALA A 151 4.07 -31.86 -0.95
N TYR A 152 4.42 -31.24 0.18
CA TYR A 152 3.83 -31.54 1.48
C TYR A 152 2.37 -31.05 1.58
N MET A 153 2.06 -29.85 1.08
CA MET A 153 0.69 -29.31 1.01
C MET A 153 -0.21 -30.13 0.09
N CYS A 154 0.24 -30.45 -1.12
CA CYS A 154 -0.44 -31.31 -2.07
C CYS A 154 -0.78 -32.68 -1.45
N LEU A 155 0.14 -33.28 -0.69
CA LEU A 155 -0.16 -34.50 0.07
C LEU A 155 -1.27 -34.27 1.11
N ARG A 156 -1.21 -33.15 1.84
CA ARG A 156 -2.15 -32.80 2.92
C ARG A 156 -3.58 -32.62 2.41
N ILE A 157 -3.76 -32.00 1.24
CA ILE A 157 -5.08 -31.88 0.57
C ILE A 157 -5.53 -33.18 -0.11
N GLY A 158 -4.68 -34.21 -0.13
CA GLY A 158 -5.00 -35.54 -0.67
C GLY A 158 -4.70 -35.71 -2.15
N GLY A 159 -3.82 -34.90 -2.73
CA GLY A 159 -3.37 -34.97 -4.13
C GLY A 159 -2.57 -36.23 -4.48
N TYR A 160 -2.20 -37.06 -3.51
CA TYR A 160 -1.49 -38.32 -3.78
C TYR A 160 -2.43 -39.50 -4.10
N ASP A 161 -2.41 -39.98 -5.34
CA ASP A 161 -3.14 -41.19 -5.73
C ASP A 161 -2.33 -42.46 -5.43
N SER A 162 -2.74 -43.18 -4.39
CA SER A 162 -2.13 -44.45 -3.99
C SER A 162 -2.17 -45.56 -5.07
N ILE A 163 -3.07 -45.49 -6.06
CA ILE A 163 -3.19 -46.52 -7.10
C ILE A 163 -2.18 -46.31 -8.22
N SER A 164 -2.11 -45.09 -8.76
CA SER A 164 -1.13 -44.71 -9.79
C SER A 164 0.24 -44.35 -9.22
N GLN A 165 0.34 -44.21 -7.89
CA GLN A 165 1.54 -43.80 -7.16
C GLN A 165 2.06 -42.43 -7.64
N ARG A 166 1.16 -41.49 -7.90
CA ARG A 166 1.44 -40.18 -8.51
C ARG A 166 0.79 -39.06 -7.70
N TYR A 167 1.51 -37.94 -7.58
CA TYR A 167 0.97 -36.67 -7.11
C TYR A 167 0.22 -35.97 -8.25
N ASP A 168 -1.03 -35.59 -7.98
CA ASP A 168 -1.91 -34.82 -8.84
C ASP A 168 -2.35 -33.61 -8.01
N CYS A 169 -1.58 -32.54 -8.13
CA CYS A 169 -1.72 -31.32 -7.35
C CYS A 169 -2.54 -30.34 -8.19
N ASP A 170 -3.79 -30.08 -7.78
CA ASP A 170 -4.61 -29.03 -8.39
C ASP A 170 -4.21 -27.64 -7.86
N SER A 171 -3.66 -27.60 -6.65
CA SER A 171 -3.09 -26.45 -5.92
C SER A 171 -1.79 -26.91 -5.26
N PHE A 172 -0.82 -26.00 -5.04
CA PHE A 172 0.52 -26.31 -4.52
C PHE A 172 1.25 -27.31 -5.43
N ASP A 173 1.34 -26.98 -6.73
CA ASP A 173 2.10 -27.73 -7.72
C ASP A 173 3.43 -27.01 -8.02
N PRO A 174 4.58 -27.58 -7.62
CA PRO A 174 5.93 -26.99 -7.79
C PRO A 174 6.40 -26.66 -9.21
N LEU A 175 5.54 -26.87 -10.20
CA LEU A 175 5.80 -26.59 -11.62
C LEU A 175 4.76 -25.64 -12.22
N ASN A 176 3.89 -25.05 -11.39
CA ASN A 176 2.77 -24.21 -11.80
C ASN A 176 2.61 -22.94 -10.94
N ALA A 177 3.50 -21.98 -11.16
CA ALA A 177 3.51 -20.65 -10.52
C ALA A 177 2.24 -19.77 -10.60
N SER A 178 1.11 -20.27 -11.09
CA SER A 178 -0.17 -19.59 -10.99
C SER A 178 -0.86 -19.77 -9.64
N ASP A 179 -0.50 -20.81 -8.89
CA ASP A 179 -1.07 -21.10 -7.57
C ASP A 179 -0.56 -20.18 -6.45
N MET A 180 0.49 -19.38 -6.69
CA MET A 180 0.79 -18.20 -5.83
C MET A 180 -0.41 -17.27 -5.61
N TYR A 181 -1.39 -17.25 -6.52
CA TYR A 181 -2.59 -16.39 -6.44
C TYR A 181 -3.81 -17.13 -5.89
N GLU A 182 -3.66 -18.39 -5.49
CA GLU A 182 -4.74 -19.15 -4.87
C GLU A 182 -4.85 -18.80 -3.39
N ASP A 183 -6.10 -18.67 -2.95
CA ASP A 183 -6.54 -18.41 -1.58
C ASP A 183 -7.55 -19.53 -1.26
N PRO A 184 -7.06 -20.72 -0.83
CA PRO A 184 -7.89 -21.92 -0.71
C PRO A 184 -8.93 -21.89 0.41
N ASP A 185 -8.71 -21.07 1.44
CA ASP A 185 -9.61 -20.89 2.57
C ASP A 185 -10.45 -19.60 2.50
N ASP A 186 -10.26 -18.78 1.47
CA ASP A 186 -11.05 -17.58 1.14
C ASP A 186 -11.06 -16.56 2.31
N ASP A 187 -9.93 -16.41 3.00
CA ASP A 187 -9.83 -15.63 4.25
C ASP A 187 -9.43 -14.15 4.04
N GLY A 188 -9.16 -13.76 2.79
CA GLY A 188 -9.07 -12.37 2.36
C GLY A 188 -10.35 -11.56 2.60
N PHE A 189 -10.24 -10.23 2.59
CA PHE A 189 -11.40 -9.36 2.84
C PHE A 189 -11.44 -8.11 1.95
N ASP A 190 -12.65 -7.68 1.60
CA ASP A 190 -12.95 -6.50 0.79
C ASP A 190 -12.56 -5.19 1.51
N VAL A 191 -11.26 -4.88 1.47
CA VAL A 191 -10.63 -3.69 2.06
C VAL A 191 -11.35 -2.41 1.61
N ASN A 192 -11.68 -2.33 0.32
CA ASN A 192 -12.24 -1.11 -0.27
C ASN A 192 -13.78 -1.01 -0.16
N ARG A 193 -14.44 -2.11 0.24
CA ARG A 193 -15.88 -2.26 0.45
C ARG A 193 -16.74 -2.02 -0.80
N ASP A 194 -16.24 -2.34 -1.99
CA ASP A 194 -17.03 -2.27 -3.23
C ASP A 194 -17.96 -3.48 -3.45
N GLY A 195 -17.90 -4.45 -2.53
CA GLY A 195 -18.69 -5.68 -2.52
C GLY A 195 -18.08 -6.79 -3.37
N ILE A 196 -16.85 -6.63 -3.85
CA ILE A 196 -16.14 -7.58 -4.70
C ILE A 196 -14.72 -7.78 -4.17
N LEU A 197 -14.41 -9.02 -3.77
CA LEU A 197 -13.04 -9.37 -3.42
C LEU A 197 -12.16 -9.40 -4.68
N SER A 198 -11.26 -8.43 -4.80
CA SER A 198 -10.30 -8.36 -5.91
C SER A 198 -9.04 -9.19 -5.61
N PRO A 199 -8.23 -9.56 -6.62
CA PRO A 199 -6.99 -10.31 -6.39
C PRO A 199 -5.96 -9.61 -5.50
N THR A 200 -6.09 -8.30 -5.29
CA THR A 200 -5.24 -7.53 -4.36
C THR A 200 -5.77 -7.53 -2.93
N GLU A 201 -6.89 -8.19 -2.68
CA GLU A 201 -7.58 -8.29 -1.39
C GLU A 201 -7.67 -9.74 -0.90
N TRP A 202 -7.11 -10.69 -1.66
CA TRP A 202 -6.88 -12.06 -1.23
C TRP A 202 -5.70 -12.11 -0.27
N TYR A 203 -5.71 -13.09 0.62
CA TYR A 203 -4.53 -13.44 1.39
C TYR A 203 -4.07 -14.79 0.86
N THR A 204 -3.03 -14.74 0.03
CA THR A 204 -2.69 -15.87 -0.84
C THR A 204 -1.78 -16.87 -0.13
N SER A 205 -1.78 -18.11 -0.60
CA SER A 205 -0.96 -19.19 -0.05
C SER A 205 0.53 -18.86 0.06
N SER A 206 1.07 -18.08 -0.88
CA SER A 206 2.46 -17.61 -0.87
C SER A 206 2.72 -16.58 0.25
N GLU A 207 1.79 -15.64 0.46
CA GLU A 207 1.85 -14.61 1.50
C GLU A 207 1.72 -15.23 2.91
N GLU A 208 0.88 -16.24 3.02
CA GLU A 208 0.69 -17.02 4.24
C GLU A 208 1.92 -17.84 4.60
N TYR A 209 2.48 -18.55 3.63
CA TYR A 209 3.70 -19.30 3.81
C TYR A 209 4.84 -18.42 4.31
N LEU A 210 5.00 -17.24 3.71
CA LEU A 210 6.06 -16.28 4.06
C LEU A 210 5.77 -15.44 5.30
N PHE A 211 4.61 -15.59 5.94
CA PHE A 211 4.25 -14.81 7.11
C PHE A 211 5.32 -14.92 8.22
N GLY A 212 5.68 -13.77 8.80
CA GLY A 212 6.67 -13.66 9.86
C GLY A 212 8.13 -13.92 9.44
N SER A 213 8.39 -14.15 8.15
CA SER A 213 9.76 -14.28 7.65
C SER A 213 10.53 -12.95 7.76
N PRO A 214 11.84 -12.99 8.08
CA PRO A 214 12.65 -11.77 8.19
C PRO A 214 12.91 -11.17 6.80
N GLU A 215 13.18 -9.86 6.74
CA GLU A 215 13.44 -9.14 5.47
C GLU A 215 14.61 -9.71 4.64
N ASN A 216 15.48 -10.54 5.24
CA ASN A 216 16.60 -11.18 4.57
C ASN A 216 16.34 -12.64 4.16
N HIS A 217 15.14 -13.16 4.41
CA HIS A 217 14.72 -14.48 3.93
C HIS A 217 14.27 -14.36 2.46
N THR A 218 14.76 -15.27 1.63
CA THR A 218 14.32 -15.40 0.23
C THR A 218 14.18 -16.89 -0.04
N THR A 219 12.99 -17.33 -0.47
CA THR A 219 12.65 -18.73 -0.69
C THR A 219 13.70 -19.45 -1.53
N GLU A 220 14.11 -18.81 -2.63
CA GLU A 220 15.07 -19.36 -3.60
C GLU A 220 16.50 -19.49 -3.05
N LEU A 221 16.81 -18.87 -1.91
CA LEU A 221 18.15 -18.83 -1.31
C LEU A 221 18.25 -19.57 0.02
N ASP A 222 17.21 -19.42 0.83
CA ASP A 222 17.19 -19.86 2.22
C ASP A 222 16.39 -21.15 2.40
N GLY A 223 15.59 -21.52 1.40
CA GLY A 223 14.81 -22.74 1.37
C GLY A 223 13.60 -22.66 2.30
N LEU A 224 13.30 -23.77 2.97
CA LEU A 224 12.10 -23.88 3.81
C LEU A 224 12.05 -22.88 4.99
N TRP A 225 10.92 -22.19 5.11
CA TRP A 225 10.51 -21.38 6.26
C TRP A 225 9.92 -22.22 7.41
N CYS A 226 10.81 -22.90 8.15
CA CYS A 226 10.45 -23.75 9.28
C CYS A 226 11.58 -23.84 10.32
N ILE A 227 11.29 -24.52 11.43
CA ILE A 227 12.26 -24.87 12.48
C ILE A 227 12.19 -26.37 12.77
N ALA A 228 13.33 -27.05 12.89
CA ALA A 228 13.39 -28.46 13.26
C ALA A 228 14.60 -28.83 14.13
N THR A 229 14.39 -29.75 15.06
CA THR A 229 15.37 -30.29 16.00
C THR A 229 15.94 -31.58 15.44
N LEU A 230 17.13 -31.52 14.85
CA LEU A 230 17.75 -32.73 14.31
C LEU A 230 18.18 -33.71 15.42
N PRO A 231 18.03 -35.04 15.23
CA PRO A 231 17.60 -35.73 14.01
C PRO A 231 16.10 -36.10 13.97
N GLU A 232 15.31 -35.73 14.98
CA GLU A 232 13.90 -36.12 15.10
C GLU A 232 13.03 -34.85 15.25
N GLY A 233 12.11 -34.63 14.31
CA GLY A 233 11.08 -33.59 14.43
C GLY A 233 9.92 -33.97 15.35
N SER A 234 8.75 -33.41 15.08
CA SER A 234 7.57 -33.54 15.95
C SER A 234 6.97 -34.94 15.93
N ILE A 235 6.43 -35.36 17.08
CA ILE A 235 5.59 -36.57 17.17
C ILE A 235 4.15 -36.31 16.68
N LEU A 236 3.79 -35.05 16.47
CA LEU A 236 2.47 -34.64 15.98
C LEU A 236 2.50 -34.60 14.45
N THR A 237 1.41 -35.05 13.84
CA THR A 237 1.28 -35.16 12.37
C THR A 237 0.40 -34.08 11.76
N ASN A 238 -0.09 -33.16 12.59
CA ASN A 238 -1.00 -32.12 12.15
C ASN A 238 -0.22 -30.82 12.02
N TRP A 239 -0.65 -29.96 11.09
CA TRP A 239 -0.16 -28.60 10.98
C TRP A 239 -0.18 -27.87 12.33
N PRO A 240 0.82 -27.04 12.69
CA PRO A 240 2.01 -26.66 11.93
C PRO A 240 3.18 -27.63 12.10
N TYR A 241 3.01 -28.74 12.83
CA TYR A 241 4.12 -29.60 13.19
C TYR A 241 4.62 -30.44 12.01
N ILE A 242 5.94 -30.58 11.93
CA ILE A 242 6.63 -31.38 10.92
C ILE A 242 6.90 -32.76 11.54
N PRO A 243 6.23 -33.83 11.06
CA PRO A 243 6.30 -35.14 11.71
C PRO A 243 7.66 -35.83 11.52
N THR A 244 8.06 -36.63 12.52
CA THR A 244 9.30 -37.42 12.51
C THR A 244 9.10 -38.93 12.30
N GLY A 245 10.18 -39.61 11.92
CA GLY A 245 10.33 -41.06 11.96
C GLY A 245 9.84 -41.78 10.70
N SER A 246 9.88 -43.12 10.71
CA SER A 246 9.65 -43.98 9.52
C SER A 246 8.28 -43.85 8.84
N ASN A 247 7.34 -43.15 9.47
CA ASN A 247 6.00 -42.89 8.93
C ASN A 247 5.86 -41.45 8.37
N ALA A 248 6.86 -40.58 8.51
CA ALA A 248 6.88 -39.27 7.87
C ALA A 248 7.05 -39.47 6.36
N THR A 249 6.19 -38.82 5.58
CA THR A 249 6.17 -39.00 4.12
C THR A 249 7.39 -38.39 3.45
N PHE A 250 7.88 -37.26 3.99
CA PHE A 250 9.09 -36.58 3.54
C PHE A 250 10.08 -36.54 4.71
N GLN A 251 11.20 -37.24 4.56
CA GLN A 251 12.22 -37.34 5.63
C GLN A 251 13.20 -36.16 5.59
N ASN A 252 13.36 -35.52 4.43
CA ASN A 252 14.39 -34.50 4.18
C ASN A 252 13.94 -33.09 4.61
N LEU A 253 12.63 -32.85 4.81
CA LEU A 253 12.09 -31.59 5.34
C LEU A 253 12.81 -31.14 6.62
N LEU A 254 13.09 -32.06 7.54
CA LEU A 254 13.72 -31.71 8.83
C LEU A 254 15.13 -31.13 8.66
N SER A 255 15.91 -31.65 7.71
CA SER A 255 17.26 -31.15 7.42
C SER A 255 17.24 -29.80 6.72
N ALA A 256 16.24 -29.55 5.88
CA ALA A 256 16.03 -28.27 5.21
C ALA A 256 15.63 -27.15 6.18
N CYS A 257 14.76 -27.44 7.16
CA CYS A 257 14.32 -26.47 8.19
C CYS A 257 15.40 -25.97 9.16
N ALA A 258 16.62 -26.52 9.14
CA ALA A 258 17.61 -26.32 10.20
C ALA A 258 18.45 -25.03 10.05
N THR A 259 17.82 -23.91 9.69
CA THR A 259 18.46 -22.57 9.65
C THR A 259 18.30 -21.86 11.01
N ASP A 260 19.03 -20.76 11.25
CA ASP A 260 19.06 -20.00 12.52
C ASP A 260 17.71 -19.26 12.82
N SER A 261 16.57 -19.85 12.47
CA SER A 261 15.23 -19.37 12.80
C SER A 261 14.88 -19.76 14.25
N SER A 262 14.25 -18.84 14.98
CA SER A 262 13.78 -19.10 16.35
C SER A 262 12.35 -18.67 16.49
N THR A 263 11.49 -19.56 16.96
CA THR A 263 10.13 -19.21 17.39
C THR A 263 10.11 -18.96 18.89
N GLU A 264 9.21 -18.09 19.33
CA GLU A 264 8.95 -17.83 20.74
C GLU A 264 8.26 -19.03 21.42
N ILE A 265 7.58 -19.87 20.64
CA ILE A 265 6.79 -21.01 21.11
C ILE A 265 6.84 -22.17 20.12
N GLY A 266 7.15 -23.36 20.65
CA GLY A 266 7.15 -24.59 19.88
C GLY A 266 8.54 -24.97 19.35
N GLU A 267 8.60 -26.17 18.81
CA GLU A 267 9.75 -26.73 18.10
C GLU A 267 9.18 -27.61 16.98
N ASP A 268 9.97 -27.86 15.94
CA ASP A 268 9.66 -28.82 14.86
C ASP A 268 8.37 -28.48 14.08
N MET A 269 8.29 -27.27 13.53
CA MET A 269 7.09 -26.73 12.89
C MET A 269 7.35 -25.73 11.76
N TRP A 270 6.35 -25.55 10.90
CA TRP A 270 6.22 -24.44 9.95
C TRP A 270 5.98 -23.12 10.69
N LEU A 271 6.53 -22.03 10.15
CA LEU A 271 6.53 -20.72 10.84
C LEU A 271 5.46 -19.74 10.31
N GLY A 272 5.10 -19.79 9.03
CA GLY A 272 4.00 -19.00 8.43
C GLY A 272 2.60 -19.46 8.86
N THR A 273 1.52 -18.83 8.38
CA THR A 273 0.10 -19.20 8.63
C THR A 273 -0.28 -20.48 7.86
N ASP A 274 -1.49 -21.02 8.04
CA ASP A 274 -1.97 -22.27 7.43
C ASP A 274 -2.88 -21.96 6.23
N PRO A 275 -2.43 -22.15 4.97
CA PRO A 275 -3.23 -21.77 3.80
C PRO A 275 -4.50 -22.56 3.50
N LEU A 276 -4.89 -23.43 4.43
CA LEU A 276 -6.10 -24.23 4.35
C LEU A 276 -7.05 -23.93 5.52
N LEU A 277 -6.74 -22.96 6.38
CA LEU A 277 -7.51 -22.61 7.56
C LEU A 277 -7.49 -21.09 7.78
N GLU A 278 -8.66 -20.48 7.63
CA GLU A 278 -8.90 -19.04 7.80
C GLU A 278 -8.32 -18.40 9.07
N ASP A 279 -8.04 -19.18 10.13
CA ASP A 279 -7.60 -18.65 11.44
C ASP A 279 -6.55 -19.59 12.05
N SER A 280 -5.30 -19.15 11.96
CA SER A 280 -4.10 -19.95 12.21
C SER A 280 -3.57 -19.87 13.63
N ASP A 281 -4.29 -19.26 14.57
CA ASP A 281 -3.82 -19.03 15.93
C ASP A 281 -3.20 -20.26 16.61
N ARG A 282 -2.01 -20.06 17.18
CA ARG A 282 -1.17 -21.14 17.72
C ARG A 282 -0.87 -20.97 19.19
N TYR A 283 -0.93 -19.73 19.67
CA TYR A 283 -0.62 -19.42 21.04
C TYR A 283 -1.49 -18.34 21.65
N ASN A 284 -1.39 -18.18 22.96
CA ASN A 284 -2.09 -17.17 23.73
C ASN A 284 -1.16 -16.58 24.79
N TRP A 285 -1.17 -15.25 24.93
CA TRP A 285 -0.50 -14.53 26.00
C TRP A 285 -1.45 -14.22 27.17
N ASP A 286 -1.17 -14.77 28.36
CA ASP A 286 -2.00 -14.55 29.56
C ASP A 286 -1.57 -13.35 30.42
N GLY A 287 -0.68 -12.49 29.91
CA GLY A 287 -0.07 -11.37 30.65
C GLY A 287 1.18 -11.75 31.45
N TYR A 288 1.50 -13.05 31.56
CA TYR A 288 2.67 -13.56 32.29
C TYR A 288 3.49 -14.57 31.49
N LEU A 289 2.82 -15.47 30.75
CA LEU A 289 3.43 -16.55 30.00
C LEU A 289 2.70 -16.77 28.67
N LEU A 290 3.50 -17.11 27.67
CA LEU A 290 3.04 -17.62 26.39
C LEU A 290 2.59 -19.08 26.54
N ARG A 291 1.42 -19.42 26.01
CA ARG A 291 0.84 -20.77 26.07
C ARG A 291 0.48 -21.25 24.68
N ASN A 292 1.02 -22.40 24.29
CA ASN A 292 0.59 -23.14 23.11
C ASN A 292 -0.86 -23.62 23.30
N ILE A 293 -1.71 -23.37 22.31
CA ILE A 293 -3.15 -23.68 22.32
C ILE A 293 -3.53 -24.74 21.29
N TYR A 294 -2.56 -25.32 20.58
CA TYR A 294 -2.82 -26.29 19.53
C TYR A 294 -3.34 -27.65 20.04
N PRO A 295 -4.31 -28.29 19.34
CA PRO A 295 -5.08 -27.76 18.20
C PRO A 295 -6.09 -26.70 18.67
N SER A 296 -6.02 -25.50 18.06
CA SER A 296 -6.93 -24.38 18.30
C SER A 296 -7.94 -24.27 17.17
N PHE A 297 -9.08 -23.62 17.45
CA PHE A 297 -10.07 -23.19 16.47
C PHE A 297 -10.01 -21.66 16.35
N GLY A 298 -8.81 -21.10 16.43
CA GLY A 298 -8.67 -19.68 16.30
C GLY A 298 -9.18 -18.78 17.43
N ASP A 299 -9.17 -17.49 17.16
CA ASP A 299 -9.80 -16.44 17.95
C ASP A 299 -11.09 -15.89 17.33
N GLY A 300 -11.34 -16.18 16.06
CA GLY A 300 -12.51 -15.76 15.30
C GLY A 300 -12.27 -14.55 14.42
N ILE A 301 -11.01 -14.12 14.26
CA ILE A 301 -10.55 -13.16 13.27
C ILE A 301 -9.70 -13.93 12.25
N PRO A 302 -9.92 -13.74 10.93
CA PRO A 302 -9.10 -14.42 9.94
C PRO A 302 -7.69 -13.85 9.82
N ASP A 303 -6.76 -14.69 9.36
CA ASP A 303 -5.35 -14.32 9.25
C ASP A 303 -5.18 -13.13 8.29
N GLY A 304 -5.87 -13.14 7.14
CA GLY A 304 -5.83 -12.04 6.17
C GLY A 304 -6.26 -10.68 6.75
N TRP A 305 -7.24 -10.67 7.66
CA TRP A 305 -7.64 -9.47 8.39
C TRP A 305 -6.54 -9.02 9.36
N GLU A 306 -6.04 -9.95 10.17
CA GLU A 306 -5.03 -9.65 11.16
C GLU A 306 -3.76 -9.07 10.54
N VAL A 307 -3.26 -9.68 9.47
CA VAL A 307 -2.06 -9.20 8.75
C VAL A 307 -2.27 -7.81 8.17
N HIS A 308 -3.42 -7.53 7.56
CA HIS A 308 -3.69 -6.20 6.97
C HIS A 308 -3.68 -5.08 8.01
N PHE A 309 -4.23 -5.33 9.20
CA PHE A 309 -4.28 -4.35 10.29
C PHE A 309 -3.04 -4.41 11.22
N GLY A 310 -2.05 -5.25 10.90
CA GLY A 310 -0.81 -5.37 11.67
C GLY A 310 -0.98 -6.06 13.03
N LEU A 311 -2.02 -6.89 13.17
CA LEU A 311 -2.19 -7.84 14.26
C LEU A 311 -1.33 -9.09 13.99
N ASP A 312 -1.22 -9.96 15.00
CA ASP A 312 -0.46 -11.20 14.88
C ASP A 312 -1.42 -12.40 14.72
N PRO A 313 -1.55 -12.98 13.49
CA PRO A 313 -2.44 -14.11 13.16
C PRO A 313 -2.10 -15.42 13.87
N LEU A 314 -0.95 -15.49 14.56
CA LEU A 314 -0.57 -16.65 15.35
C LEU A 314 -0.95 -16.49 16.83
N ASN A 315 -1.37 -15.29 17.24
CA ASN A 315 -1.60 -14.89 18.61
C ASN A 315 -3.07 -14.57 18.93
N ARG A 316 -3.70 -15.55 19.55
CA ARG A 316 -5.09 -15.52 20.01
C ARG A 316 -5.49 -14.39 20.97
N SER A 317 -4.50 -13.77 21.60
CA SER A 317 -4.77 -12.66 22.53
C SER A 317 -5.01 -11.34 21.80
N SER A 318 -4.61 -11.25 20.53
CA SER A 318 -4.82 -10.10 19.65
C SER A 318 -6.31 -9.77 19.54
N ALA A 319 -7.22 -10.74 19.42
CA ALA A 319 -8.66 -10.50 19.33
C ALA A 319 -9.27 -9.62 20.42
N LEU A 320 -8.79 -9.70 21.67
CA LEU A 320 -9.37 -8.95 22.80
C LEU A 320 -8.60 -7.67 23.13
N PHE A 321 -7.53 -7.40 22.41
CA PHE A 321 -6.78 -6.17 22.57
C PHE A 321 -7.51 -5.01 21.87
N ASP A 322 -7.50 -3.84 22.51
CA ASP A 322 -7.99 -2.58 21.98
C ASP A 322 -6.74 -1.70 21.85
N GLY A 323 -6.24 -1.58 20.63
CA GLY A 323 -4.94 -0.98 20.34
C GLY A 323 -4.98 0.52 20.11
N ASP A 324 -6.13 1.06 19.71
CA ASP A 324 -6.36 2.46 19.38
C ASP A 324 -7.22 3.21 20.41
N ASP A 325 -7.68 2.52 21.46
CA ASP A 325 -8.39 3.05 22.63
C ASP A 325 -9.68 3.81 22.24
N ASP A 326 -10.38 3.34 21.20
CA ASP A 326 -11.55 4.04 20.62
C ASP A 326 -12.90 3.67 21.28
N GLY A 327 -12.86 2.77 22.27
CA GLY A 327 -14.01 2.33 23.07
C GLY A 327 -14.80 3.44 23.77
N TRP A 328 -16.03 3.12 24.20
CA TRP A 328 -16.99 4.09 24.76
C TRP A 328 -17.42 3.77 26.20
N ASP A 329 -17.18 4.72 27.11
CA ASP A 329 -17.62 4.66 28.52
C ASP A 329 -19.16 4.83 28.62
N SER A 330 -19.85 3.72 28.40
CA SER A 330 -21.31 3.62 28.37
C SER A 330 -21.92 3.98 29.73
N ASN A 331 -21.25 3.60 30.81
CA ASN A 331 -21.75 3.77 32.16
C ASN A 331 -21.35 5.13 32.80
N ARG A 332 -20.38 5.83 32.20
CA ARG A 332 -19.85 7.15 32.59
C ARG A 332 -19.14 7.18 33.94
N ASP A 333 -18.47 6.10 34.32
CA ASP A 333 -17.69 6.04 35.57
C ASP A 333 -16.24 6.54 35.40
N GLY A 334 -15.84 6.86 34.17
CA GLY A 334 -14.53 7.41 33.82
C GLY A 334 -13.47 6.34 33.54
N VAL A 335 -13.86 5.08 33.32
CA VAL A 335 -12.97 3.97 32.97
C VAL A 335 -13.58 3.19 31.81
N LEU A 336 -12.77 2.82 30.80
CA LEU A 336 -13.15 1.82 29.81
C LEU A 336 -12.85 0.43 30.37
N SER A 337 -13.90 -0.34 30.63
CA SER A 337 -13.73 -1.73 31.07
C SER A 337 -13.28 -2.64 29.92
N PRO A 338 -12.23 -3.45 30.10
CA PRO A 338 -11.71 -4.30 29.03
C PRO A 338 -12.58 -5.52 28.78
N ASP A 339 -12.46 -6.07 27.57
CA ASP A 339 -13.08 -7.33 27.24
C ASP A 339 -12.39 -8.50 27.92
N VAL A 340 -13.15 -9.22 28.74
CA VAL A 340 -12.62 -10.33 29.54
C VAL A 340 -12.66 -11.67 28.81
N SER A 341 -13.39 -11.76 27.68
CA SER A 341 -13.60 -12.98 26.91
C SER A 341 -14.32 -12.69 25.59
N ARG A 342 -14.03 -13.49 24.56
CA ARG A 342 -14.66 -13.43 23.22
C ARG A 342 -16.12 -13.90 23.18
N THR A 343 -16.69 -14.32 24.31
CA THR A 343 -18.12 -14.69 24.34
C THR A 343 -18.99 -13.46 24.13
N PRO A 344 -20.10 -13.52 23.38
CA PRO A 344 -20.96 -12.36 23.13
C PRO A 344 -21.52 -11.68 24.39
N THR A 345 -21.60 -12.41 25.50
CA THR A 345 -22.03 -11.84 26.79
C THR A 345 -20.93 -11.03 27.48
N ALA A 346 -19.66 -11.40 27.28
CA ALA A 346 -18.52 -10.70 27.86
C ALA A 346 -18.16 -9.46 27.04
N LEU A 347 -18.14 -9.57 25.71
CA LEU A 347 -17.95 -8.43 24.79
C LEU A 347 -18.97 -7.31 25.10
N LYS A 348 -20.26 -7.66 25.17
CA LYS A 348 -21.32 -6.70 25.54
C LYS A 348 -21.18 -6.06 26.93
N LEU A 349 -20.39 -6.66 27.83
CA LEU A 349 -20.14 -6.10 29.16
C LEU A 349 -18.88 -5.23 29.19
N GLY A 350 -17.94 -5.43 28.27
CA GLY A 350 -16.82 -4.54 28.04
C GLY A 350 -17.28 -3.21 27.45
N GLU A 351 -16.42 -2.22 27.60
CA GLU A 351 -16.60 -0.86 27.06
C GLU A 351 -15.45 -0.46 26.12
N GLN A 352 -14.32 -1.17 26.16
CA GLN A 352 -13.36 -1.17 25.08
C GLN A 352 -14.00 -1.71 23.80
N LEU A 353 -13.49 -1.29 22.65
CA LEU A 353 -13.84 -1.89 21.37
C LEU A 353 -12.65 -2.76 20.97
N SER A 354 -12.77 -4.07 21.17
CA SER A 354 -11.66 -4.97 20.84
C SER A 354 -11.57 -5.25 19.33
N ASN A 355 -10.37 -5.66 18.86
CA ASN A 355 -10.14 -6.04 17.46
C ASN A 355 -11.20 -7.04 16.92
N LEU A 356 -11.67 -7.97 17.77
CA LEU A 356 -12.72 -8.91 17.39
C LEU A 356 -14.08 -8.24 17.20
N GLU A 357 -14.41 -7.23 18.00
CA GLU A 357 -15.64 -6.46 17.82
C GLU A 357 -15.56 -5.58 16.57
N GLU A 358 -14.39 -5.02 16.26
CA GLU A 358 -14.16 -4.30 15.00
C GLU A 358 -14.37 -5.21 13.78
N TYR A 359 -13.80 -6.42 13.81
CA TYR A 359 -14.00 -7.41 12.77
C TYR A 359 -15.49 -7.80 12.63
N GLN A 360 -16.19 -8.00 13.75
CA GLN A 360 -17.63 -8.29 13.73
C GLN A 360 -18.46 -7.13 13.16
N ILE A 361 -18.04 -5.89 13.40
CA ILE A 361 -18.66 -4.70 12.81
C ILE A 361 -18.43 -4.66 11.29
N TYR A 362 -17.22 -5.02 10.83
CA TYR A 362 -16.93 -5.11 9.40
C TYR A 362 -17.88 -6.09 8.69
N GLN A 363 -18.19 -7.23 9.31
CA GLN A 363 -19.10 -8.24 8.75
C GLN A 363 -20.60 -7.89 8.81
N ASP A 364 -21.03 -6.77 9.42
CA ASP A 364 -22.47 -6.47 9.63
C ASP A 364 -23.20 -5.94 8.37
N ASP A 365 -23.09 -6.65 7.24
CA ASP A 365 -23.88 -6.46 6.00
C ASP A 365 -23.99 -4.98 5.54
N GLY A 366 -22.87 -4.23 5.61
CA GLY A 366 -22.80 -2.83 5.17
C GLY A 366 -23.23 -1.78 6.21
N ASN A 367 -23.47 -2.17 7.47
CA ASN A 367 -23.61 -1.20 8.56
C ASN A 367 -22.24 -0.68 9.00
N ASN A 368 -21.76 0.35 8.32
CA ASN A 368 -20.52 1.02 8.75
C ASN A 368 -20.77 1.82 10.04
N VAL A 369 -20.13 1.40 11.13
CA VAL A 369 -19.88 2.30 12.25
C VAL A 369 -18.87 3.34 11.75
N ILE A 370 -19.36 4.55 11.53
CA ILE A 370 -18.50 5.72 11.34
C ILE A 370 -18.85 6.60 12.52
N ALA A 371 -17.85 7.03 13.28
CA ALA A 371 -18.06 7.90 14.43
C ALA A 371 -18.97 9.09 14.04
N GLY A 372 -20.09 9.26 14.76
CA GLY A 372 -21.09 10.28 14.48
C GLY A 372 -22.51 9.87 14.84
N LEU A 373 -23.38 10.83 15.14
CA LEU A 373 -24.81 10.58 15.31
C LEU A 373 -25.42 10.30 13.94
N LYS A 374 -26.17 9.22 13.73
CA LYS A 374 -26.84 8.91 12.45
C LYS A 374 -28.30 8.53 12.66
N SER A 375 -29.13 8.72 11.64
CA SER A 375 -30.48 8.14 11.56
C SER A 375 -30.72 7.50 10.21
N VAL A 376 -31.52 6.44 10.21
CA VAL A 376 -32.02 5.78 9.00
C VAL A 376 -33.54 5.74 9.09
N VAL A 377 -34.23 6.07 8.00
CA VAL A 377 -35.69 5.99 7.94
C VAL A 377 -36.09 4.56 7.57
N TYR A 378 -36.80 3.89 8.48
CA TYR A 378 -37.34 2.56 8.24
C TYR A 378 -38.49 2.62 7.21
N ASP A 379 -38.46 1.77 6.18
CA ASP A 379 -39.46 1.63 5.09
C ASP A 379 -39.39 2.65 3.93
N SER A 380 -38.18 3.04 3.52
CA SER A 380 -37.96 3.84 2.30
C SER A 380 -37.71 2.98 1.07
N THR A 381 -38.29 3.37 -0.06
CA THR A 381 -38.00 2.80 -1.39
C THR A 381 -36.87 3.53 -2.13
N GLU A 382 -36.17 4.44 -1.45
CA GLU A 382 -35.03 5.20 -1.99
C GLU A 382 -33.72 4.48 -1.60
N ASP A 383 -32.73 4.48 -2.50
CA ASP A 383 -31.48 3.72 -2.37
C ASP A 383 -30.54 4.24 -1.25
N SER A 384 -30.86 5.37 -0.60
CA SER A 384 -30.16 5.85 0.59
C SER A 384 -31.07 6.64 1.53
N THR A 385 -31.21 6.17 2.77
CA THR A 385 -31.87 6.90 3.88
C THR A 385 -30.95 7.22 5.04
N LEU A 386 -29.66 7.04 4.83
CA LEU A 386 -28.66 7.38 5.82
C LEU A 386 -28.54 8.90 5.95
N HIS A 387 -28.99 9.43 7.07
CA HIS A 387 -28.73 10.79 7.49
C HIS A 387 -27.68 10.78 8.60
N GLN A 388 -26.48 11.26 8.29
CA GLN A 388 -25.45 11.52 9.26
C GLN A 388 -25.64 12.91 9.86
N TYR A 389 -25.68 12.99 11.17
CA TYR A 389 -25.68 14.21 11.95
C TYR A 389 -24.25 14.51 12.37
N PRO A 390 -23.64 15.56 11.80
CA PRO A 390 -22.36 16.01 12.29
C PRO A 390 -22.49 16.49 13.75
N ILE A 391 -21.50 16.15 14.58
CA ILE A 391 -21.46 16.56 15.98
C ILE A 391 -20.80 17.94 16.04
N THR A 392 -21.60 19.00 16.18
CA THR A 392 -21.09 20.32 16.56
C THR A 392 -21.13 20.42 18.09
N PHE A 393 -19.98 20.73 18.71
CA PHE A 393 -19.91 20.90 20.16
C PHE A 393 -20.50 22.26 20.56
N GLY A 394 -21.83 22.34 20.61
CA GLY A 394 -22.54 23.49 21.17
C GLY A 394 -22.60 23.41 22.70
N VAL A 395 -22.12 24.45 23.39
CA VAL A 395 -22.35 24.57 24.83
C VAL A 395 -23.82 24.97 25.05
N SER A 396 -24.54 24.25 25.90
CA SER A 396 -25.92 24.61 26.23
C SER A 396 -25.97 26.04 26.79
N ASN A 397 -26.72 26.93 26.10
CA ASN A 397 -26.96 28.36 26.40
C ASN A 397 -26.06 29.41 25.72
N GLU A 398 -25.16 29.05 24.83
CA GLU A 398 -24.46 30.05 24.00
C GLU A 398 -25.15 30.21 22.63
N PRO A 399 -25.28 31.44 22.11
CA PRO A 399 -25.95 31.69 20.82
C PRO A 399 -25.10 31.35 19.60
N PHE A 400 -23.79 31.11 19.78
CA PHE A 400 -22.83 30.88 18.69
C PHE A 400 -21.98 29.64 18.97
N SER A 401 -21.77 28.81 17.95
CA SER A 401 -20.87 27.67 17.95
C SER A 401 -20.10 27.63 16.63
N VAL A 402 -18.80 27.31 16.69
CA VAL A 402 -17.97 27.12 15.49
C VAL A 402 -17.87 25.63 15.20
N LEU A 403 -17.97 25.26 13.91
CA LEU A 403 -17.98 23.89 13.41
C LEU A 403 -16.73 23.09 13.82
N ASN A 404 -15.55 23.71 13.77
CA ASN A 404 -14.27 23.11 14.15
C ASN A 404 -13.36 24.12 14.88
N HIS A 405 -12.39 23.62 15.64
CA HIS A 405 -11.41 24.44 16.33
C HIS A 405 -10.30 24.95 15.39
N ASP A 406 -10.03 24.25 14.30
CA ASP A 406 -9.05 24.63 13.28
C ASP A 406 -9.67 25.66 12.31
N VAL A 407 -9.69 26.91 12.77
CA VAL A 407 -10.15 28.07 11.99
C VAL A 407 -9.05 28.48 11.03
N ARG A 408 -9.42 28.59 9.75
CA ARG A 408 -8.55 28.97 8.64
C ARG A 408 -8.63 30.46 8.36
N ASP A 409 -9.84 30.99 8.31
CA ASP A 409 -10.07 32.40 8.04
C ASP A 409 -11.38 32.91 8.66
N ILE A 410 -11.46 34.22 8.92
CA ILE A 410 -12.61 34.91 9.51
C ILE A 410 -12.92 36.17 8.72
N GLU A 411 -14.02 36.12 7.97
CA GLU A 411 -14.48 37.20 7.11
C GLU A 411 -15.70 37.91 7.70
N VAL A 412 -15.74 39.24 7.63
CA VAL A 412 -16.79 40.05 8.27
C VAL A 412 -17.47 40.99 7.28
N ALA A 413 -18.73 40.68 6.95
CA ALA A 413 -19.57 41.49 6.07
C ALA A 413 -20.72 42.14 6.84
N GLY A 414 -20.48 43.35 7.36
CA GLY A 414 -21.50 44.10 8.09
C GLY A 414 -21.94 43.35 9.34
N LYS A 415 -23.10 42.67 9.25
CA LYS A 415 -23.67 41.90 10.36
C LYS A 415 -23.34 40.42 10.45
N ILE A 416 -22.68 39.94 9.42
CA ILE A 416 -22.43 38.52 9.22
C ILE A 416 -20.94 38.26 9.40
N VAL A 417 -20.64 37.17 10.09
CA VAL A 417 -19.27 36.66 10.22
C VAL A 417 -19.24 35.27 9.58
N TYR A 418 -18.35 35.10 8.62
CA TYR A 418 -18.05 33.82 7.98
C TYR A 418 -16.77 33.28 8.61
N ILE A 419 -16.85 32.10 9.20
CA ILE A 419 -15.72 31.43 9.82
C ILE A 419 -15.43 30.19 9.01
N THR A 420 -14.38 30.28 8.20
CA THR A 420 -13.88 29.15 7.43
C THR A 420 -13.02 28.31 8.35
N THR A 421 -13.36 27.04 8.45
CA THR A 421 -12.61 26.04 9.23
C THR A 421 -12.09 24.97 8.29
N LYS A 422 -11.14 24.17 8.76
CA LYS A 422 -10.55 23.08 7.97
C LYS A 422 -11.59 22.19 7.27
N TYR A 423 -12.75 21.93 7.89
CA TYR A 423 -13.75 20.98 7.38
C TYR A 423 -15.10 21.62 6.99
N GLY A 424 -15.20 22.95 6.96
CA GLY A 424 -16.49 23.59 6.69
C GLY A 424 -16.55 25.07 7.02
N LEU A 425 -17.73 25.63 6.78
CA LEU A 425 -18.04 27.03 6.98
C LEU A 425 -19.06 27.18 8.11
N THR A 426 -18.81 28.10 9.03
CA THR A 426 -19.79 28.57 10.02
C THR A 426 -20.17 30.01 9.69
N ILE A 427 -21.47 30.31 9.56
CA ILE A 427 -21.99 31.66 9.30
C ILE A 427 -22.77 32.16 10.51
N PHE A 428 -22.37 33.30 11.07
CA PHE A 428 -23.04 33.96 12.20
C PHE A 428 -23.77 35.23 11.77
N ASP A 429 -24.98 35.43 12.26
CA ASP A 429 -25.66 36.74 12.25
C ASP A 429 -25.81 37.24 13.70
N TYR A 430 -25.06 38.30 14.05
CA TYR A 430 -25.08 38.85 15.41
C TYR A 430 -26.35 39.64 15.73
N GLU A 431 -27.15 40.04 14.73
CA GLU A 431 -28.43 40.72 14.97
C GLU A 431 -29.53 39.75 15.38
N THR A 432 -29.55 38.58 14.75
CA THR A 432 -30.56 37.55 14.97
C THR A 432 -30.12 36.48 15.99
N ASN A 433 -28.83 36.47 16.37
CA ASN A 433 -28.21 35.45 17.22
C ASN A 433 -28.43 34.04 16.65
N SER A 434 -28.22 33.88 15.34
CA SER A 434 -28.29 32.59 14.66
C SER A 434 -26.93 32.22 14.07
N SER A 435 -26.61 30.93 14.12
CA SER A 435 -25.48 30.33 13.41
C SER A 435 -25.95 29.22 12.47
N VAL A 436 -25.29 29.09 11.33
CA VAL A 436 -25.47 27.98 10.40
C VAL A 436 -24.11 27.36 10.11
N ASP A 437 -24.04 26.04 10.24
CA ASP A 437 -22.83 25.25 10.00
C ASP A 437 -23.01 24.45 8.71
N ILE A 438 -22.04 24.54 7.81
CA ILE A 438 -22.01 23.87 6.51
C ILE A 438 -20.73 23.03 6.45
N TRP A 439 -20.91 21.71 6.44
CA TRP A 439 -19.79 20.75 6.41
C TRP A 439 -19.37 20.46 4.98
N MET A 440 -18.06 20.35 4.76
CA MET A 440 -17.52 19.86 3.51
C MET A 440 -17.68 18.33 3.40
N PRO A 441 -17.73 17.78 2.17
CA PRO A 441 -17.73 16.33 1.97
C PRO A 441 -16.42 15.71 2.46
N GLN A 442 -16.45 14.40 2.73
CA GLN A 442 -15.24 13.66 3.11
C GLN A 442 -14.13 13.84 2.06
N GLY A 443 -12.91 14.11 2.52
CA GLY A 443 -11.74 14.36 1.67
C GLY A 443 -11.56 15.80 1.17
N VAL A 444 -12.52 16.71 1.42
CA VAL A 444 -12.40 18.13 1.08
C VAL A 444 -11.97 18.92 2.32
N GLU A 445 -10.81 19.56 2.26
CA GLU A 445 -10.30 20.46 3.29
C GLU A 445 -10.27 21.89 2.75
N LEU A 446 -10.66 22.86 3.57
CA LEU A 446 -10.55 24.29 3.25
C LEU A 446 -9.27 24.85 3.88
N PHE A 447 -8.64 25.78 3.17
CA PHE A 447 -7.37 26.36 3.59
C PHE A 447 -7.44 27.87 3.79
N ASP A 448 -8.29 28.57 3.04
CA ASP A 448 -8.41 30.02 3.03
C ASP A 448 -9.78 30.45 2.45
N SER A 449 -10.22 31.68 2.70
CA SER A 449 -11.43 32.25 2.11
C SER A 449 -11.32 33.75 1.82
N GLU A 450 -12.12 34.24 0.87
CA GLU A 450 -12.13 35.65 0.49
C GLU A 450 -13.54 36.08 0.07
N LEU A 451 -14.00 37.23 0.59
CA LEU A 451 -15.26 37.85 0.16
C LEU A 451 -15.16 38.46 -1.24
N VAL A 452 -16.08 38.09 -2.13
CA VAL A 452 -16.07 38.52 -3.53
C VAL A 452 -17.09 39.62 -3.79
N TYR A 453 -16.59 40.77 -4.21
CA TYR A 453 -17.38 41.95 -4.50
C TYR A 453 -17.46 42.23 -6.01
N GLU A 454 -18.61 42.74 -6.45
CA GLU A 454 -18.76 43.44 -7.74
C GLU A 454 -19.04 44.90 -7.44
N GLU A 455 -18.11 45.78 -7.81
CA GLU A 455 -18.07 47.18 -7.37
C GLU A 455 -18.03 47.33 -5.84
N ASP A 456 -19.19 47.45 -5.20
CA ASP A 456 -19.35 47.56 -3.73
C ASP A 456 -20.40 46.55 -3.19
N GLU A 457 -20.96 45.68 -4.04
CA GLU A 457 -21.97 44.70 -3.66
C GLU A 457 -21.31 43.33 -3.48
N LEU A 458 -21.46 42.78 -2.26
CA LEU A 458 -21.02 41.43 -1.93
C LEU A 458 -21.98 40.41 -2.57
N TYR A 459 -21.46 39.48 -3.36
CA TYR A 459 -22.29 38.49 -4.06
C TYR A 459 -21.84 37.04 -3.88
N ALA A 460 -20.59 36.78 -3.48
CA ALA A 460 -20.08 35.44 -3.27
C ALA A 460 -18.98 35.39 -2.18
N LEU A 461 -18.73 34.19 -1.68
CA LEU A 461 -17.59 33.84 -0.85
C LEU A 461 -16.79 32.75 -1.58
N ALA A 462 -15.49 32.97 -1.75
CA ALA A 462 -14.59 32.02 -2.39
C ALA A 462 -13.74 31.29 -1.35
N PHE A 463 -13.32 30.06 -1.68
CA PHE A 463 -12.53 29.21 -0.79
C PHE A 463 -11.35 28.57 -1.53
N ALA A 464 -10.19 28.59 -0.89
CA ALA A 464 -9.07 27.72 -1.23
C ALA A 464 -9.30 26.34 -0.61
N SER A 465 -9.08 25.26 -1.36
CA SER A 465 -9.34 23.91 -0.88
C SER A 465 -8.42 22.85 -1.49
N SER A 466 -8.47 21.64 -0.93
CA SER A 466 -7.75 20.46 -1.44
C SER A 466 -8.18 20.03 -2.84
N VAL A 467 -9.32 20.52 -3.34
CA VAL A 467 -9.87 20.24 -4.67
C VAL A 467 -9.94 21.49 -5.56
N GLY A 468 -9.13 22.51 -5.24
CA GLY A 468 -9.04 23.78 -5.96
C GLY A 468 -9.93 24.88 -5.39
N LEU A 469 -10.33 25.84 -6.23
CA LEU A 469 -11.23 26.93 -5.83
C LEU A 469 -12.68 26.45 -5.70
N GLY A 470 -13.32 26.75 -4.57
CA GLY A 470 -14.77 26.67 -4.36
C GLY A 470 -15.40 28.07 -4.33
N VAL A 471 -16.63 28.22 -4.84
CA VAL A 471 -17.37 29.49 -4.81
C VAL A 471 -18.80 29.25 -4.34
N ALA A 472 -19.20 29.97 -3.29
CA ALA A 472 -20.54 29.98 -2.74
C ALA A 472 -21.22 31.33 -3.02
N SER A 473 -22.31 31.31 -3.80
CA SER A 473 -23.14 32.49 -3.99
C SER A 473 -23.85 32.88 -2.70
N LEU A 474 -23.84 34.17 -2.38
CA LEU A 474 -24.50 34.73 -1.20
C LEU A 474 -25.91 35.21 -1.54
N GLN A 475 -26.85 34.90 -0.64
CA GLN A 475 -28.23 35.37 -0.73
C GLN A 475 -28.37 36.79 -0.14
N LEU A 476 -29.55 37.40 -0.29
CA LEU A 476 -29.83 38.75 0.21
C LEU A 476 -29.77 38.87 1.74
N ASP A 477 -29.90 37.75 2.47
CA ASP A 477 -29.70 37.68 3.92
C ASP A 477 -28.24 37.41 4.31
N GLY A 478 -27.36 37.28 3.31
CA GLY A 478 -25.92 37.00 3.40
C GLY A 478 -25.57 35.58 3.83
N PHE A 479 -26.52 34.65 3.86
CA PHE A 479 -26.20 33.22 3.97
C PHE A 479 -25.93 32.63 2.59
N THR A 480 -25.24 31.49 2.55
CA THR A 480 -25.08 30.69 1.33
C THR A 480 -26.27 29.75 1.18
N ASP A 481 -26.54 29.31 -0.05
CA ASP A 481 -27.46 28.20 -0.30
C ASP A 481 -26.80 26.85 0.06
N SER A 482 -27.52 25.74 -0.14
CA SER A 482 -27.02 24.37 0.05
C SER A 482 -25.70 24.14 -0.67
N LEU A 483 -24.80 23.37 -0.05
CA LEU A 483 -23.49 22.98 -0.61
C LEU A 483 -23.59 22.42 -2.04
N SER A 484 -24.70 21.76 -2.37
CA SER A 484 -24.97 21.24 -3.72
C SER A 484 -25.07 22.30 -4.82
N THR A 485 -25.17 23.58 -4.46
CA THR A 485 -25.24 24.72 -5.39
C THR A 485 -23.90 25.43 -5.56
N TRP A 486 -22.91 25.11 -4.72
CA TRP A 486 -21.59 25.71 -4.79
C TRP A 486 -20.86 25.20 -6.02
N ASP A 487 -20.08 26.08 -6.63
CA ASP A 487 -19.29 25.76 -7.82
C ASP A 487 -17.86 25.43 -7.43
N TRP A 488 -17.29 24.38 -8.01
CA TRP A 488 -15.96 23.88 -7.66
C TRP A 488 -15.13 23.71 -8.92
N SER A 489 -13.94 24.28 -8.92
CA SER A 489 -13.05 24.25 -10.08
C SER A 489 -12.49 22.85 -10.38
N GLN A 490 -12.43 21.95 -9.39
CA GLN A 490 -11.81 20.63 -9.49
C GLN A 490 -10.38 20.70 -10.06
N THR A 491 -9.63 21.71 -9.62
CA THR A 491 -8.21 21.89 -9.96
C THR A 491 -7.33 21.25 -8.88
N GLU A 492 -6.01 21.38 -9.02
CA GLU A 492 -5.08 20.95 -7.97
C GLU A 492 -5.30 21.76 -6.68
N SER A 493 -4.73 21.28 -5.57
CA SER A 493 -4.85 21.93 -4.26
C SER A 493 -4.37 23.38 -4.33
N ILE A 494 -5.17 24.28 -3.74
CA ILE A 494 -4.88 25.71 -3.63
C ILE A 494 -4.89 26.04 -2.16
N ASN A 495 -3.81 26.62 -1.64
CA ASN A 495 -3.66 26.88 -0.21
C ASN A 495 -4.16 28.27 0.18
N SER A 496 -3.95 29.28 -0.68
CA SER A 496 -4.40 30.65 -0.43
C SER A 496 -4.88 31.33 -1.72
N ILE A 497 -5.82 32.26 -1.56
CA ILE A 497 -6.50 32.97 -2.64
C ILE A 497 -6.53 34.48 -2.39
N THR A 498 -6.54 35.28 -3.45
CA THR A 498 -6.81 36.72 -3.34
C THR A 498 -7.46 37.27 -4.60
N THR A 499 -8.26 38.32 -4.45
CA THR A 499 -8.92 38.99 -5.57
C THR A 499 -7.96 39.94 -6.30
N LEU A 500 -7.77 39.70 -7.60
CA LEU A 500 -6.97 40.56 -8.46
C LEU A 500 -7.66 41.91 -8.70
N GLN A 501 -6.93 42.99 -8.43
CA GLN A 501 -7.38 44.38 -8.49
C GLN A 501 -7.41 44.92 -9.94
N ILE A 502 -8.03 44.18 -10.86
CA ILE A 502 -8.15 44.54 -12.27
C ILE A 502 -9.51 45.12 -12.60
N SER A 503 -9.55 46.00 -13.61
CA SER A 503 -10.81 46.53 -14.14
C SER A 503 -11.39 45.58 -15.18
N SER A 504 -12.21 44.62 -14.75
CA SER A 504 -12.97 43.67 -15.59
C SER A 504 -14.45 43.67 -15.22
N SER A 505 -15.30 43.06 -16.07
CA SER A 505 -16.73 42.88 -15.77
C SER A 505 -16.99 41.75 -14.79
N ASN A 506 -16.13 40.75 -14.77
CA ASN A 506 -16.15 39.65 -13.81
C ASN A 506 -15.01 39.85 -12.81
N SER A 507 -15.15 39.31 -11.60
CA SER A 507 -14.07 39.33 -10.61
C SER A 507 -13.06 38.24 -10.93
N HIS A 508 -11.77 38.53 -10.76
CA HIS A 508 -10.71 37.55 -10.99
C HIS A 508 -10.03 37.19 -9.68
N ILE A 509 -9.97 35.91 -9.36
CA ILE A 509 -9.28 35.40 -8.17
C ILE A 509 -8.05 34.63 -8.63
N ILE A 510 -6.90 34.92 -8.03
CA ILE A 510 -5.72 34.07 -8.17
C ILE A 510 -5.67 33.14 -6.96
N GLY A 511 -5.40 31.86 -7.20
CA GLY A 511 -5.17 30.87 -6.16
C GLY A 511 -3.85 30.17 -6.39
N LEU A 512 -3.03 30.07 -5.36
CA LEU A 512 -1.72 29.41 -5.40
C LEU A 512 -1.66 28.26 -4.38
N GLY A 513 -1.02 27.16 -4.77
CA GLY A 513 -0.73 26.02 -3.90
C GLY A 513 0.77 25.71 -3.87
N ASP A 514 1.10 24.44 -3.66
CA ASP A 514 2.48 23.99 -3.53
C ASP A 514 3.22 23.93 -4.87
N ASN A 515 4.53 24.15 -4.87
CA ASN A 515 5.42 23.87 -6.01
C ASN A 515 4.97 24.47 -7.35
N GLY A 516 4.32 25.63 -7.32
CA GLY A 516 3.87 26.34 -8.51
C GLY A 516 2.53 25.84 -9.07
N THR A 517 1.78 25.01 -8.33
CA THR A 517 0.37 24.78 -8.61
C THR A 517 -0.42 26.06 -8.37
N GLY A 518 -1.50 26.24 -9.15
CA GLY A 518 -2.35 27.42 -9.04
C GLY A 518 -2.93 27.87 -10.37
N ASN A 519 -3.96 28.70 -10.27
CA ASN A 519 -4.77 29.15 -11.40
C ASN A 519 -5.31 30.56 -11.16
N VAL A 520 -5.80 31.19 -12.24
CA VAL A 520 -6.57 32.44 -12.16
C VAL A 520 -7.99 32.16 -12.63
N PHE A 521 -8.97 32.41 -11.76
CA PHE A 521 -10.38 32.09 -11.92
C PHE A 521 -11.17 33.34 -12.24
N GLU A 522 -12.04 33.28 -13.25
CA GLU A 522 -12.99 34.33 -13.59
C GLU A 522 -14.36 33.98 -12.99
N ILE A 523 -14.85 34.81 -12.06
CA ILE A 523 -16.09 34.59 -11.32
C ILE A 523 -17.16 35.58 -11.82
N SER A 524 -18.26 35.03 -12.33
CA SER A 524 -19.44 35.81 -12.70
C SER A 524 -20.11 36.46 -11.49
N SER A 525 -20.88 37.52 -11.70
CA SER A 525 -21.72 38.13 -10.66
C SER A 525 -22.83 37.22 -10.10
N SER A 526 -23.05 36.05 -10.71
CA SER A 526 -23.89 34.98 -10.14
C SER A 526 -23.17 34.08 -9.12
N GLY A 527 -21.86 34.26 -8.90
CA GLY A 527 -21.05 33.39 -8.04
C GLY A 527 -20.69 32.05 -8.68
N LEU A 528 -20.56 32.01 -10.00
CA LEU A 528 -20.13 30.82 -10.76
C LEU A 528 -18.76 31.05 -11.40
N ILE A 529 -17.95 30.00 -11.47
CA ILE A 529 -16.64 29.98 -12.12
C ILE A 529 -16.86 29.86 -13.63
N GLU A 530 -16.62 30.95 -14.38
CA GLU A 530 -16.84 30.95 -15.83
C GLU A 530 -15.65 30.35 -16.59
N ILE A 531 -14.43 30.75 -16.20
CA ILE A 531 -13.21 30.38 -16.90
C ILE A 531 -12.09 30.15 -15.88
N VAL A 532 -11.35 29.05 -16.07
CA VAL A 532 -10.10 28.77 -15.36
C VAL A 532 -8.93 29.05 -16.30
N HIS A 533 -8.05 29.98 -15.92
CA HIS A 533 -6.82 30.29 -16.63
C HIS A 533 -5.60 29.65 -15.96
N SER A 534 -4.60 29.31 -16.77
CA SER A 534 -3.28 28.90 -16.27
C SER A 534 -2.56 30.08 -15.61
N LEU A 535 -1.80 29.79 -14.57
CA LEU A 535 -0.89 30.74 -13.95
C LEU A 535 0.20 31.21 -14.93
N GLY A 536 0.72 32.41 -14.73
CA GLY A 536 1.86 32.92 -15.48
C GLY A 536 3.11 32.07 -15.25
N GLU A 537 3.81 31.72 -16.34
CA GLU A 537 5.01 30.84 -16.29
C GLU A 537 6.09 31.36 -15.34
N GLY A 538 6.19 32.68 -15.13
CA GLY A 538 7.16 33.24 -14.18
C GLY A 538 6.87 32.85 -12.73
N ILE A 539 5.59 32.84 -12.34
CA ILE A 539 5.15 32.53 -10.97
C ILE A 539 5.30 31.03 -10.72
N SER A 540 4.76 30.19 -11.60
CA SER A 540 4.83 28.73 -11.45
C SER A 540 6.27 28.21 -11.46
N ASN A 541 7.13 28.71 -12.36
CA ASN A 541 8.53 28.30 -12.42
C ASN A 541 9.33 28.75 -11.18
N SER A 542 9.04 29.93 -10.63
CA SER A 542 9.75 30.43 -9.43
C SER A 542 9.39 29.63 -8.18
N LEU A 543 8.10 29.32 -8.00
CA LEU A 543 7.63 28.51 -6.87
C LEU A 543 8.09 27.05 -6.99
N SER A 544 8.03 26.45 -8.18
CA SER A 544 8.56 25.10 -8.40
C SER A 544 10.07 25.00 -8.25
N GLN A 545 10.84 26.00 -8.70
CA GLN A 545 12.30 26.02 -8.50
C GLN A 545 12.67 26.03 -7.02
N ALA A 546 11.92 26.79 -6.22
CA ALA A 546 12.18 26.94 -4.80
C ALA A 546 11.57 25.82 -3.92
N ASN A 547 10.80 24.89 -4.52
CA ASN A 547 10.11 23.79 -3.83
C ASN A 547 9.29 24.27 -2.61
N THR A 548 8.36 25.20 -2.85
CA THR A 548 7.70 25.98 -1.79
C THR A 548 6.25 25.59 -1.56
N SER A 549 5.79 25.72 -0.33
CA SER A 549 4.37 25.78 0.00
C SER A 549 3.94 27.24 0.19
N VAL A 550 2.85 27.64 -0.49
CA VAL A 550 2.27 28.98 -0.33
C VAL A 550 1.41 29.00 0.92
N ASN A 551 1.69 29.96 1.81
CA ASN A 551 0.96 30.17 3.05
C ASN A 551 -0.12 31.23 2.90
N ASP A 552 0.19 32.35 2.23
CA ASP A 552 -0.74 33.47 2.09
C ASP A 552 -0.38 34.38 0.90
N ILE A 553 -1.36 35.05 0.30
CA ILE A 553 -1.19 35.92 -0.87
C ILE A 553 -2.01 37.20 -0.80
N GLU A 554 -1.42 38.29 -1.29
CA GLU A 554 -2.06 39.61 -1.30
C GLU A 554 -1.76 40.35 -2.60
N HIS A 555 -2.75 41.06 -3.15
CA HIS A 555 -2.60 41.75 -4.42
C HIS A 555 -2.98 43.23 -4.33
N GLY A 556 -1.98 44.12 -4.46
CA GLY A 556 -2.19 45.56 -4.36
C GLY A 556 -1.07 46.42 -4.94
N LEU A 557 -1.16 47.73 -4.73
CA LEU A 557 -0.22 48.68 -5.33
C LEU A 557 1.09 48.78 -4.57
N MET A 558 2.21 48.61 -5.28
CA MET A 558 3.56 48.89 -4.80
C MET A 558 4.22 49.96 -5.67
N GLY A 559 4.37 51.18 -5.15
CA GLY A 559 5.03 52.26 -5.89
C GLY A 559 4.31 52.69 -7.19
N GLY A 560 3.02 52.35 -7.32
CA GLY A 560 2.18 52.67 -8.47
C GLY A 560 1.93 51.51 -9.45
N ASP A 561 2.64 50.38 -9.28
CA ASP A 561 2.43 49.16 -10.06
C ASP A 561 1.61 48.15 -9.23
N LEU A 562 0.68 47.41 -9.85
CA LEU A 562 0.04 46.27 -9.19
C LEU A 562 1.07 45.16 -8.97
N THR A 563 1.08 44.62 -7.78
CA THR A 563 2.06 43.63 -7.32
C THR A 563 1.34 42.57 -6.50
N LEU A 564 1.58 41.31 -6.86
CA LEU A 564 1.23 40.14 -6.07
C LEU A 564 2.36 39.88 -5.08
N PHE A 565 2.01 39.84 -3.80
CA PHE A 565 2.87 39.43 -2.70
C PHE A 565 2.51 37.98 -2.36
N VAL A 566 3.52 37.12 -2.28
CA VAL A 566 3.34 35.70 -2.01
C VAL A 566 4.22 35.31 -0.84
N ALA A 567 3.59 34.93 0.26
CA ALA A 567 4.23 34.40 1.44
C ALA A 567 4.34 32.88 1.36
N THR A 568 5.51 32.35 1.64
CA THR A 568 5.78 30.91 1.58
C THR A 568 6.52 30.43 2.82
N ASP A 569 6.67 29.11 2.91
CA ASP A 569 7.52 28.42 3.88
C ASP A 569 9.02 28.77 3.79
N VAL A 570 9.47 29.32 2.66
CA VAL A 570 10.88 29.68 2.41
C VAL A 570 11.14 31.18 2.25
N GLY A 571 10.11 32.04 2.14
CA GLY A 571 10.34 33.47 1.94
C GLY A 571 9.15 34.32 1.50
N LEU A 572 9.50 35.55 1.09
CA LEU A 572 8.57 36.52 0.47
C LEU A 572 8.94 36.72 -1.00
N MET A 573 8.01 36.39 -1.88
CA MET A 573 8.13 36.61 -3.32
C MET A 573 7.23 37.76 -3.76
N LEU A 574 7.73 38.64 -4.64
CA LEU A 574 6.99 39.75 -5.20
C LEU A 574 6.93 39.61 -6.72
N VAL A 575 5.73 39.78 -7.28
CA VAL A 575 5.49 39.69 -8.72
C VAL A 575 4.75 40.93 -9.18
N LYS A 576 5.37 41.75 -10.03
CA LYS A 576 4.69 42.89 -10.64
C LYS A 576 3.77 42.43 -11.75
N THR A 577 2.55 42.08 -11.41
CA THR A 577 1.56 41.55 -12.33
C THR A 577 0.22 42.26 -12.13
N ASP A 578 -0.46 42.55 -13.23
CA ASP A 578 -1.85 43.00 -13.17
C ASP A 578 -2.79 41.80 -13.10
N SER A 579 -2.46 40.69 -13.80
CA SER A 579 -3.43 39.63 -14.10
C SER A 579 -3.08 38.24 -13.58
N GLY A 580 -1.90 38.05 -12.98
CA GLY A 580 -1.37 36.75 -12.55
C GLY A 580 -1.01 35.78 -13.70
N ARG A 581 -1.29 36.15 -14.95
CA ARG A 581 -1.15 35.30 -16.16
C ARG A 581 0.01 35.72 -17.07
N ASP A 582 0.71 36.78 -16.71
CA ASP A 582 1.79 37.32 -17.53
C ASP A 582 3.10 36.53 -17.34
N SER A 583 4.10 36.85 -18.16
CA SER A 583 5.43 36.25 -18.11
C SER A 583 6.40 37.06 -17.25
N THR A 584 5.88 37.85 -16.30
CA THR A 584 6.74 38.67 -15.43
C THR A 584 7.54 37.76 -14.52
N THR A 585 8.82 38.12 -14.33
CA THR A 585 9.72 37.33 -13.48
C THR A 585 9.60 37.79 -12.03
N PRO A 586 9.27 36.89 -11.09
CA PRO A 586 9.23 37.22 -9.67
C PRO A 586 10.59 37.64 -9.10
N GLU A 587 10.57 38.40 -8.00
CA GLU A 587 11.73 38.74 -7.18
C GLU A 587 11.52 38.22 -5.75
N TRP A 588 12.47 37.45 -5.24
CA TRP A 588 12.51 37.06 -3.82
C TRP A 588 13.10 38.19 -2.98
N ARG A 589 12.28 38.80 -2.12
CA ARG A 589 12.75 39.84 -1.20
C ARG A 589 13.45 39.26 0.00
N VAL A 590 12.90 38.17 0.50
CA VAL A 590 13.41 37.36 1.60
C VAL A 590 13.38 35.92 1.13
N PHE A 591 14.48 35.20 1.33
CA PHE A 591 14.60 33.80 0.93
C PHE A 591 15.59 33.06 1.82
N PHE A 592 15.18 31.87 2.31
CA PHE A 592 16.04 30.90 2.95
C PHE A 592 15.49 29.50 2.74
N SER A 593 16.33 28.62 2.21
CA SER A 593 16.12 27.18 2.15
C SER A 593 17.39 26.47 2.63
N GLU A 594 17.24 25.29 3.24
CA GLU A 594 18.37 24.43 3.59
C GLU A 594 18.96 23.73 2.35
N GLU A 595 18.14 23.56 1.30
CA GLU A 595 18.54 22.97 0.04
C GLU A 595 19.11 24.02 -0.93
N ASP A 596 20.15 23.65 -1.67
CA ASP A 596 20.72 24.52 -2.70
C ASP A 596 19.87 24.46 -3.98
N VAL A 597 18.87 25.34 -4.05
CA VAL A 597 17.96 25.50 -5.20
C VAL A 597 18.43 26.58 -6.20
N GLY A 598 19.66 27.09 -6.04
CA GLY A 598 20.23 28.11 -6.92
C GLY A 598 19.64 29.52 -6.76
N ILE A 599 18.99 29.81 -5.64
CA ILE A 599 18.51 31.15 -5.24
C ILE A 599 19.38 31.66 -4.07
N ASP A 600 19.87 32.90 -4.19
CA ASP A 600 20.72 33.49 -3.15
C ASP A 600 19.93 33.76 -1.85
N ILE A 601 20.50 33.36 -0.71
CA ILE A 601 19.91 33.58 0.62
C ILE A 601 19.86 35.08 0.97
N SER A 602 18.69 35.56 1.40
CA SER A 602 18.40 36.98 1.63
C SER A 602 17.63 37.28 2.94
N ILE A 603 18.19 36.91 4.09
CA ILE A 603 17.54 37.08 5.42
C ILE A 603 17.92 38.36 6.18
N ASN A 604 18.63 39.30 5.55
CA ASN A 604 19.19 40.48 6.24
C ASN A 604 18.12 41.47 6.74
N GLU A 605 16.91 41.44 6.17
CA GLU A 605 15.80 42.31 6.53
C GLU A 605 14.98 41.75 7.71
N LEU A 606 15.25 40.50 8.12
CA LEU A 606 14.54 39.79 9.17
C LEU A 606 15.19 39.95 10.54
N ARG A 607 14.40 39.72 11.59
CA ARG A 607 14.91 39.69 12.97
C ARG A 607 15.61 38.36 13.22
N ILE A 608 16.68 38.41 14.01
CA ILE A 608 17.42 37.21 14.41
C ILE A 608 16.56 36.38 15.36
N LEU A 609 16.39 35.10 15.06
CA LEU A 609 15.71 34.14 15.93
C LEU A 609 16.43 34.01 17.29
N SER A 610 15.67 33.66 18.32
CA SER A 610 16.25 33.44 19.65
C SER A 610 17.26 32.27 19.64
N SER A 611 18.31 32.37 20.47
CA SER A 611 19.34 31.34 20.54
C SER A 611 18.72 30.00 20.96
N GLY A 612 18.83 29.00 20.09
CA GLY A 612 18.25 27.66 20.28
C GLY A 612 17.01 27.36 19.43
N SER A 613 16.50 28.32 18.65
CA SER A 613 15.45 28.05 17.66
C SER A 613 16.02 27.29 16.45
N ALA A 614 15.32 26.23 16.02
CA ALA A 614 15.59 25.49 14.78
C ALA A 614 14.62 25.85 13.64
N ALA A 615 13.75 26.84 13.84
CA ALA A 615 12.77 27.27 12.83
C ALA A 615 13.41 28.01 11.65
N ASN A 616 12.79 27.96 10.47
CA ASN A 616 13.21 28.75 9.32
C ASN A 616 12.96 30.24 9.60
N PRO A 617 13.99 31.11 9.62
CA PRO A 617 13.78 32.54 9.85
C PRO A 617 13.01 33.23 8.72
N ALA A 618 12.92 32.62 7.53
CA ALA A 618 12.26 33.19 6.35
C ALA A 618 10.85 32.64 6.10
N GLU A 619 10.35 31.72 6.91
CA GLU A 619 8.95 31.29 6.84
C GLU A 619 8.06 32.52 7.08
N ILE A 620 7.12 32.78 6.18
CA ILE A 620 6.12 33.83 6.34
C ILE A 620 4.75 33.16 6.28
N ARG A 621 4.00 33.26 7.37
CA ARG A 621 2.73 32.54 7.53
C ARG A 621 1.53 33.31 7.04
N ASP A 622 1.60 34.63 7.08
CA ASP A 622 0.46 35.52 6.92
C ASP A 622 0.98 36.91 6.52
N ILE A 623 0.28 37.57 5.61
CA ILE A 623 0.57 38.89 5.06
C ILE A 623 -0.70 39.74 4.95
N LEU A 624 -0.58 41.03 5.22
CA LEU A 624 -1.71 41.95 5.12
C LEU A 624 -1.27 43.29 4.55
N LEU A 625 -1.96 43.73 3.48
CA LEU A 625 -1.79 45.06 2.92
C LEU A 625 -2.60 46.10 3.70
N ASP A 626 -1.93 47.12 4.25
CA ASP A 626 -2.56 48.17 5.07
C ASP A 626 -2.23 49.58 4.57
N GLY A 627 -3.19 50.49 4.70
CA GLY A 627 -3.08 51.87 4.26
C GLY A 627 -4.33 52.71 4.50
N PRO A 628 -4.33 53.99 4.05
CA PRO A 628 -5.47 54.89 4.23
C PRO A 628 -6.75 54.43 3.51
N SER A 629 -6.62 53.58 2.49
CA SER A 629 -7.72 52.92 1.77
C SER A 629 -7.22 51.60 1.17
N PRO A 630 -8.10 50.61 0.91
CA PRO A 630 -7.73 49.35 0.27
C PRO A 630 -7.04 49.55 -1.09
N SER A 631 -7.45 50.58 -1.83
CA SER A 631 -6.85 50.98 -3.11
C SER A 631 -5.53 51.75 -3.01
N ASN A 632 -4.99 51.95 -1.80
CA ASN A 632 -3.74 52.68 -1.58
C ASN A 632 -2.98 52.13 -0.35
N PRO A 633 -2.54 50.87 -0.39
CA PRO A 633 -1.72 50.31 0.68
C PRO A 633 -0.38 51.04 0.76
N GLN A 634 0.09 51.28 1.98
CA GLN A 634 1.37 51.94 2.28
C GLN A 634 2.34 51.02 3.03
N VAL A 635 1.83 49.97 3.66
CA VAL A 635 2.59 49.04 4.50
C VAL A 635 2.12 47.62 4.17
N LEU A 636 3.07 46.71 4.04
CA LEU A 636 2.81 45.27 4.08
C LEU A 636 3.20 44.79 5.47
N TRP A 637 2.22 44.31 6.23
CA TRP A 637 2.46 43.55 7.45
C TRP A 637 2.70 42.10 7.09
N PHE A 638 3.61 41.43 7.78
CA PHE A 638 3.84 40.01 7.59
C PHE A 638 4.29 39.36 8.90
N GLY A 639 3.81 38.14 9.15
CA GLY A 639 4.15 37.32 10.30
C GLY A 639 5.18 36.25 9.93
N THR A 640 6.28 36.19 10.67
CA THR A 640 7.34 35.16 10.58
C THR A 640 7.35 34.28 11.81
#